data_AF-A0A0D9XQQ0-F1
#
_entry.id   AF-A0A0D9XQQ0-F1
#
_cell.length_a   1.000
_cell.length_b   1.000
_cell.length_c   1.000
_cell.angle_alpha   90.00
_cell.angle_beta   90.00
_cell.angle_gamma   90.00
#
_symmetry.space_group_name_H-M   'P 1'
#
loop_
_entity.id
_entity.type
_entity.pdbx_description
1 polymer ?
#
loop_
_entity_poly.entity_id
_entity_poly.type
_entity_poly.pdbx_seq_one_letter_code
_entity_poly.pdbx_strand_id
1 'polypeptide(L)'
;MVENGVPEQPKGVSRNKPRAQINGHSVDPGQLPELTWEHNLSDIDYDLPSFRLTWSETFQLAGLGLRLGRHILEETSKGRAAVIDPMKKRIAKSDQGVPLGGIGSGSIGRSYKGDFQRWQLFPGTCEERPVLANQFSAFISRKDGRNYSSVLHPGKPDLPKGSNISGIGSWDWNMSGQNSKYHALYPRSWTIYNGEPDPDVNIVCRQISPIIPHNYQQSSYPNSVGGKSDLTGYHSNSPMTTANGQPPVTFAIAAEEKEYVHISECPYFVISGSSNEFTAKDMWNYVKENGSFDHLDLTKTSMCSRPGSSIGAAIAASVKLPPQATQNVSFSLAWACPEVKFSSGKTYHRRYTKFYGTDTDAAASLAHDAILEHNSWERQIEEWQNPILQDERFPAWYPVTLFNELYYLNAGGTIWTDGLPPIQSLTAIGEKKFSLDMQNGEADDVNGMIPRDNTAGDILHQMASILERIHASMASNSAIGTTLLQGEENIGQFLYLEGIEYYMWNTYDVHFYASFSLIMLFPKLQLSIQRDFAAAVMMHDPEKLRLLHDGNWAARKVLGAVPHDLGLYDPWFKVNAYTLYNTDRWKDLNPKFVLQVYRDVVATGDKSFARAVWPSVYMAMAYMEQFDRDKDGMIENEDFPDQTYDVWSMAGISAYCGGLWVAALQAASALAHEVGDQASEKLFWNKYEKAKSVYGKLWNGSYFNYDDGDNIVSTSIQADQLAGQWYAKACDLFPIVEKDKAQSALEKFKDGKRGAMNGMWPDGTVDMSAMQSREIWPGVTYALAATMIQEGMVEQGFKTAEGIYHAAWSPEGLGYSFQTPEAWNNDDEYRSLCYMRPLAIWAIQWALSTPKLHKETPTDIPQDSFPNQFSYARIAKLLQLPEDESPKSTLRIGDELVRQKLPDRANPVERRQLRLRSPLLKSWSLPLRAKPLARIPSTGARLLLRIRQPPSTFAIAPEKRPSQLVVPPLRADLWLGPIPSPAILLALPPCRASSPPSHRFAVERGRRERRECARSLSPLVLLTPGHAAARASPLLEHERHMGAAAADAQLRRRLHVLPAVGHRMSCRSPSCSYRLLDSEFNLLEPFHPNSLYQTKKKKNRINPFCKPNRQPEPTHPKKL
;
A
#
# COMPACT_ATOMS: atom_id res chain seq x y z
N MET A 1 36.62 -3.62 -24.36
CA MET A 1 35.96 -3.06 -25.56
C MET A 1 34.80 -3.98 -25.89
N VAL A 2 33.61 -3.41 -26.07
CA VAL A 2 32.40 -4.12 -26.53
C VAL A 2 31.90 -3.29 -27.71
N GLU A 3 31.50 -3.93 -28.80
CA GLU A 3 31.11 -3.22 -30.02
C GLU A 3 29.67 -2.73 -29.93
N ASN A 4 29.41 -1.54 -30.50
CA ASN A 4 28.14 -0.83 -30.37
C ASN A 4 27.04 -1.44 -31.27
N GLY A 5 26.43 -2.53 -30.82
CA GLY A 5 25.04 -2.79 -31.17
C GLY A 5 24.15 -1.85 -30.36
N VAL A 6 23.49 -0.89 -31.00
CA VAL A 6 22.43 -0.10 -30.34
C VAL A 6 21.26 -1.04 -30.07
N PRO A 7 20.81 -1.23 -28.82
CA PRO A 7 19.65 -2.07 -28.54
C PRO A 7 18.40 -1.50 -29.23
N GLU A 8 17.59 -2.38 -29.83
CA GLU A 8 16.22 -1.99 -30.17
C GLU A 8 15.49 -1.61 -28.87
N GLN A 9 14.73 -0.51 -28.90
CA GLN A 9 14.09 -0.02 -27.67
C GLN A 9 12.99 -0.99 -27.22
N PRO A 10 12.92 -1.33 -25.93
CA PRO A 10 11.87 -2.21 -25.42
C PRO A 10 10.50 -1.58 -25.63
N LYS A 11 9.58 -2.34 -26.25
CA LYS A 11 8.24 -1.86 -26.64
C LYS A 11 7.44 -1.38 -25.44
N GLY A 12 6.79 -0.23 -25.55
CA GLY A 12 6.08 0.43 -24.45
C GLY A 12 6.94 1.32 -23.57
N VAL A 13 8.24 1.47 -23.87
CA VAL A 13 9.06 2.58 -23.39
C VAL A 13 9.23 3.59 -24.51
N SER A 14 8.82 4.84 -24.27
CA SER A 14 9.03 5.95 -25.20
C SER A 14 10.32 6.69 -24.85
N ARG A 15 11.29 6.79 -25.79
CA ARG A 15 12.50 7.64 -25.62
C ARG A 15 12.35 8.99 -26.35
N ASN A 16 12.06 10.05 -25.59
CA ASN A 16 11.87 11.39 -26.10
C ASN A 16 13.20 12.10 -26.38
N LYS A 17 13.46 12.46 -27.63
CA LYS A 17 14.70 13.19 -28.01
C LYS A 17 14.68 14.63 -27.48
N PRO A 18 15.68 15.07 -26.69
CA PRO A 18 15.70 16.42 -26.15
C PRO A 18 15.88 17.48 -27.25
N ARG A 19 15.04 18.52 -27.22
CA ARG A 19 15.16 19.69 -28.10
C ARG A 19 16.13 20.68 -27.44
N ALA A 20 17.36 20.73 -27.92
CA ALA A 20 18.47 21.32 -27.17
C ALA A 20 18.45 22.85 -27.07
N GLN A 21 18.29 23.38 -25.86
CA GLN A 21 19.13 24.46 -25.29
C GLN A 21 18.89 24.57 -23.77
N ILE A 22 19.93 24.39 -22.95
CA ILE A 22 19.87 24.65 -21.50
C ILE A 22 20.21 26.14 -21.28
N ASN A 23 19.22 26.95 -20.90
CA ASN A 23 19.40 28.35 -20.48
C ASN A 23 18.21 28.81 -19.63
N GLY A 24 18.41 28.99 -18.32
CA GLY A 24 17.40 29.48 -17.38
C GLY A 24 16.37 28.42 -16.95
N HIS A 25 16.11 28.34 -15.63
CA HIS A 25 15.18 27.35 -15.08
C HIS A 25 13.70 27.76 -15.27
N SER A 26 13.08 27.31 -16.36
CA SER A 26 11.63 27.18 -16.46
C SER A 26 11.28 25.79 -16.97
N VAL A 27 10.69 24.94 -16.12
CA VAL A 27 10.23 23.60 -16.52
C VAL A 27 8.99 23.75 -17.40
N ASP A 28 9.09 23.35 -18.67
CA ASP A 28 7.97 23.28 -19.60
C ASP A 28 7.06 22.10 -19.21
N PRO A 29 5.83 22.34 -18.69
CA PRO A 29 4.94 21.26 -18.27
C PRO A 29 4.37 20.44 -19.45
N GLY A 30 4.52 20.92 -20.69
CA GLY A 30 4.13 20.18 -21.89
C GLY A 30 5.16 19.14 -22.33
N GLN A 31 6.40 19.22 -21.83
CA GLN A 31 7.47 18.31 -22.21
C GLN A 31 7.37 16.97 -21.45
N LEU A 32 7.48 15.85 -22.18
CA LEU A 32 7.63 14.52 -21.59
C LEU A 32 9.07 14.31 -21.06
N PRO A 33 9.26 13.55 -19.96
CA PRO A 33 10.56 13.01 -19.57
C PRO A 33 11.22 12.21 -20.69
N GLU A 34 12.55 12.06 -20.66
CA GLU A 34 13.27 11.29 -21.69
C GLU A 34 12.76 9.85 -21.79
N LEU A 35 12.44 9.19 -20.66
CA LEU A 35 11.86 7.84 -20.63
C LEU A 35 10.49 7.87 -19.94
N THR A 36 9.49 7.24 -20.58
CA THR A 36 8.14 7.05 -20.04
C THR A 36 7.60 5.69 -20.45
N TRP A 37 6.70 5.10 -19.63
CA TRP A 37 5.80 4.04 -20.10
C TRP A 37 4.81 4.66 -21.08
N GLU A 38 4.46 3.99 -22.18
CA GLU A 38 3.45 4.47 -23.13
C GLU A 38 2.40 3.41 -23.52
N HIS A 39 1.17 3.87 -23.74
CA HIS A 39 0.01 3.07 -24.14
C HIS A 39 -0.89 3.90 -25.08
N ASN A 40 -1.62 3.30 -26.02
CA ASN A 40 -2.59 4.06 -26.84
C ASN A 40 -3.97 4.03 -26.16
N LEU A 41 -4.76 5.08 -26.37
CA LEU A 41 -6.12 5.15 -25.81
C LEU A 41 -7.12 4.27 -26.57
N SER A 42 -6.83 3.94 -27.82
CA SER A 42 -7.59 3.01 -28.67
C SER A 42 -7.49 1.54 -28.25
N ASP A 43 -6.54 1.19 -27.39
CA ASP A 43 -6.22 -0.21 -27.08
C ASP A 43 -7.36 -0.87 -26.27
N ILE A 44 -7.63 -2.14 -26.57
CA ILE A 44 -8.79 -2.86 -26.01
C ILE A 44 -8.43 -3.39 -24.62
N ASP A 45 -9.20 -2.97 -23.61
CA ASP A 45 -9.13 -3.52 -22.27
C ASP A 45 -9.80 -4.91 -22.22
N TYR A 46 -9.24 -5.79 -21.41
CA TYR A 46 -9.67 -7.18 -21.29
C TYR A 46 -9.70 -7.62 -19.82
N ASP A 47 -10.57 -8.58 -19.52
CA ASP A 47 -10.65 -9.21 -18.21
C ASP A 47 -9.39 -10.07 -17.97
N LEU A 48 -8.75 -9.90 -16.81
CA LEU A 48 -7.54 -10.64 -16.46
C LEU A 48 -7.86 -12.08 -16.02
N PRO A 49 -7.10 -13.11 -16.45
CA PRO A 49 -7.33 -14.49 -16.06
C PRO A 49 -6.83 -14.77 -14.64
N SER A 50 -7.73 -15.09 -13.71
CA SER A 50 -7.40 -15.48 -12.34
C SER A 50 -6.94 -16.94 -12.22
N PHE A 51 -5.89 -17.19 -11.44
CA PHE A 51 -5.26 -18.49 -11.18
C PHE A 51 -6.25 -19.61 -10.84
N ARG A 52 -6.09 -20.76 -11.49
CA ARG A 52 -6.87 -21.97 -11.22
C ARG A 52 -6.08 -23.04 -10.47
N LEU A 53 -6.76 -23.62 -9.48
CA LEU A 53 -6.36 -24.89 -8.87
C LEU A 53 -6.58 -26.03 -9.88
N THR A 54 -5.57 -26.89 -10.01
CA THR A 54 -5.68 -28.22 -10.64
C THR A 54 -6.60 -29.13 -9.83
N TRP A 55 -7.00 -30.26 -10.40
CA TRP A 55 -7.77 -31.28 -9.67
C TRP A 55 -7.02 -31.88 -8.46
N SER A 56 -5.69 -31.90 -8.48
CA SER A 56 -4.88 -32.40 -7.35
C SER A 56 -4.89 -31.40 -6.20
N GLU A 57 -4.54 -30.14 -6.47
CA GLU A 57 -4.58 -29.06 -5.47
C GLU A 57 -6.00 -28.87 -4.93
N THR A 58 -7.02 -28.95 -5.78
CA THR A 58 -8.44 -28.87 -5.36
C THR A 58 -8.79 -29.97 -4.36
N PHE A 59 -8.27 -31.19 -4.52
CA PHE A 59 -8.50 -32.29 -3.58
C PHE A 59 -7.71 -32.12 -2.28
N GLN A 60 -6.44 -31.74 -2.36
CA GLN A 60 -5.57 -31.46 -1.21
C GLN A 60 -6.14 -30.33 -0.34
N LEU A 61 -6.55 -29.23 -0.98
CA LEU A 61 -7.05 -28.02 -0.33
C LEU A 61 -8.55 -28.10 0.03
N ALA A 62 -9.28 -29.16 -0.33
CA ALA A 62 -10.73 -29.26 -0.08
C ALA A 62 -11.11 -29.09 1.40
N GLY A 63 -10.31 -29.68 2.32
CA GLY A 63 -10.52 -29.53 3.76
C GLY A 63 -10.33 -28.09 4.25
N LEU A 64 -9.33 -27.39 3.70
CA LEU A 64 -9.11 -25.97 3.96
C LEU A 64 -10.24 -25.12 3.37
N GLY A 65 -10.63 -25.33 2.12
CA GLY A 65 -11.70 -24.58 1.44
C GLY A 65 -13.03 -24.64 2.20
N LEU A 66 -13.37 -25.78 2.80
CA LEU A 66 -14.54 -25.92 3.69
C LEU A 66 -14.40 -25.10 4.99
N ARG A 67 -13.21 -25.05 5.59
CA ARG A 67 -12.94 -24.24 6.80
C ARG A 67 -12.91 -22.74 6.49
N LEU A 68 -12.30 -22.34 5.37
CA LEU A 68 -12.25 -20.96 4.87
C LEU A 68 -13.66 -20.46 4.49
N GLY A 69 -14.44 -21.23 3.72
CA GLY A 69 -15.82 -20.87 3.39
C GLY A 69 -16.72 -20.72 4.62
N ARG A 70 -16.52 -21.57 5.64
CA ARG A 70 -17.17 -21.40 6.94
C ARG A 70 -16.70 -20.13 7.66
N HIS A 71 -15.40 -19.83 7.67
CA HIS A 71 -14.86 -18.62 8.29
C HIS A 71 -15.40 -17.34 7.63
N ILE A 72 -15.48 -17.30 6.30
CA ILE A 72 -16.07 -16.18 5.54
C ILE A 72 -17.54 -15.96 5.93
N LEU A 73 -18.33 -17.03 6.07
CA LEU A 73 -19.71 -16.94 6.58
C LEU A 73 -19.76 -16.45 8.03
N GLU A 74 -18.87 -16.93 8.90
CA GLU A 74 -18.80 -16.50 10.30
C GLU A 74 -18.41 -15.02 10.43
N GLU A 75 -17.48 -14.50 9.62
CA GLU A 75 -17.09 -13.09 9.61
C GLU A 75 -18.15 -12.19 8.97
N THR A 76 -18.74 -12.62 7.85
CA THR A 76 -19.86 -11.92 7.19
C THR A 76 -21.06 -11.78 8.16
N SER A 77 -21.36 -12.81 8.96
CA SER A 77 -22.43 -12.73 9.96
C SER A 77 -22.16 -11.76 11.12
N LYS A 78 -20.90 -11.33 11.30
CA LYS A 78 -20.47 -10.28 12.26
C LYS A 78 -20.39 -8.90 11.60
N GLY A 79 -20.74 -8.77 10.30
CA GLY A 79 -20.57 -7.54 9.53
C GLY A 79 -19.12 -7.21 9.19
N ARG A 80 -18.22 -8.21 9.17
CA ARG A 80 -16.78 -8.04 8.91
C ARG A 80 -16.37 -8.73 7.61
N ALA A 81 -15.35 -8.19 6.94
CA ALA A 81 -14.72 -8.82 5.80
C ALA A 81 -13.63 -9.81 6.27
N ALA A 82 -13.66 -11.05 5.78
CA ALA A 82 -12.61 -12.00 6.04
C ALA A 82 -11.26 -11.55 5.43
N VAL A 83 -10.17 -12.03 6.02
CA VAL A 83 -8.79 -11.69 5.62
C VAL A 83 -8.50 -12.13 4.17
N ILE A 84 -8.99 -13.31 3.78
CA ILE A 84 -8.97 -13.81 2.40
C ILE A 84 -10.40 -14.24 2.05
N ASP A 85 -10.92 -13.78 0.92
CA ASP A 85 -12.22 -14.20 0.39
C ASP A 85 -12.14 -14.49 -1.13
N PRO A 86 -11.87 -15.75 -1.54
CA PRO A 86 -11.79 -16.13 -2.95
C PRO A 86 -13.18 -16.21 -3.63
N MET A 87 -14.28 -16.01 -2.90
CA MET A 87 -15.63 -15.96 -3.47
C MET A 87 -16.00 -14.53 -3.92
N LYS A 88 -15.30 -13.51 -3.41
CA LYS A 88 -15.48 -12.09 -3.73
C LYS A 88 -14.90 -11.75 -5.10
N LYS A 89 -15.68 -12.01 -6.15
CA LYS A 89 -15.31 -11.63 -7.53
C LYS A 89 -15.03 -10.13 -7.66
N ARG A 90 -13.83 -9.81 -8.11
CA ARG A 90 -13.38 -8.48 -8.55
C ARG A 90 -13.56 -8.28 -10.05
N ILE A 91 -13.54 -7.03 -10.50
CA ILE A 91 -13.49 -6.63 -11.92
C ILE A 91 -12.03 -6.24 -12.22
N ALA A 92 -11.24 -7.24 -12.60
CA ALA A 92 -9.83 -7.07 -12.94
C ALA A 92 -9.67 -6.79 -14.44
N LYS A 93 -9.32 -5.56 -14.81
CA LYS A 93 -9.16 -5.10 -16.20
C LYS A 93 -7.75 -4.57 -16.47
N SER A 94 -7.28 -4.74 -17.70
CA SER A 94 -5.99 -4.22 -18.20
C SER A 94 -5.97 -2.70 -18.51
N ASP A 95 -6.84 -1.89 -17.88
CA ASP A 95 -7.07 -0.46 -18.20
C ASP A 95 -6.40 0.54 -17.22
N GLN A 96 -5.69 0.04 -16.21
CA GLN A 96 -5.21 0.83 -15.07
C GLN A 96 -4.13 1.86 -15.44
N GLY A 97 -3.99 2.90 -14.60
CA GLY A 97 -3.03 3.98 -14.77
C GLY A 97 -2.57 4.56 -13.42
N VAL A 98 -1.76 5.62 -13.48
CA VAL A 98 -1.17 6.29 -12.31
C VAL A 98 -2.27 6.76 -11.32
N PRO A 99 -2.24 6.30 -10.05
CA PRO A 99 -3.20 6.71 -9.04
C PRO A 99 -2.93 8.13 -8.53
N LEU A 100 -3.99 8.81 -8.11
CA LEU A 100 -4.03 10.17 -7.59
C LEU A 100 -3.88 10.15 -6.05
N GLY A 101 -3.16 11.13 -5.49
CA GLY A 101 -3.10 11.40 -4.05
C GLY A 101 -1.77 11.07 -3.36
N GLY A 102 -1.64 11.52 -2.12
CA GLY A 102 -0.50 11.30 -1.23
C GLY A 102 -0.54 9.95 -0.49
N ILE A 103 0.62 9.54 0.01
CA ILE A 103 0.82 8.38 0.89
C ILE A 103 -0.09 8.51 2.11
N GLY A 104 -0.86 7.47 2.42
CA GLY A 104 -1.75 7.46 3.59
C GLY A 104 -2.96 8.40 3.51
N SER A 105 -3.20 9.03 2.37
CA SER A 105 -4.28 10.01 2.15
C SER A 105 -5.58 9.41 1.59
N GLY A 106 -5.53 8.13 1.21
CA GLY A 106 -6.54 7.44 0.41
C GLY A 106 -6.29 7.64 -1.09
N SER A 107 -6.55 6.63 -1.92
CA SER A 107 -6.21 6.67 -3.36
C SER A 107 -7.43 6.79 -4.26
N ILE A 108 -7.29 7.49 -5.39
CA ILE A 108 -8.24 7.40 -6.52
C ILE A 108 -7.46 6.90 -7.75
N GLY A 109 -7.84 5.76 -8.31
CA GLY A 109 -7.26 5.27 -9.56
C GLY A 109 -7.76 6.09 -10.75
N ARG A 110 -6.89 6.32 -11.73
CA ARG A 110 -7.29 6.87 -13.04
C ARG A 110 -6.86 5.93 -14.15
N SER A 111 -7.79 5.44 -14.97
CA SER A 111 -7.49 4.60 -16.12
C SER A 111 -6.66 5.39 -17.15
N TYR A 112 -5.88 4.71 -18.01
CA TYR A 112 -5.22 5.41 -19.13
C TYR A 112 -6.23 5.98 -20.15
N LYS A 113 -7.48 5.49 -20.12
CA LYS A 113 -8.63 5.98 -20.90
C LYS A 113 -9.25 7.25 -20.30
N GLY A 114 -9.03 7.52 -19.01
CA GLY A 114 -9.36 8.76 -18.32
C GLY A 114 -10.27 8.61 -17.11
N ASP A 115 -10.87 7.43 -16.89
CA ASP A 115 -11.87 7.14 -15.86
C ASP A 115 -11.34 7.24 -14.44
N PHE A 116 -12.10 7.88 -13.56
CA PHE A 116 -11.85 7.90 -12.12
C PHE A 116 -12.51 6.69 -11.47
N GLN A 117 -11.70 5.70 -11.11
CA GLN A 117 -12.14 4.37 -10.64
C GLN A 117 -11.27 3.87 -9.48
N ARG A 118 -11.54 2.65 -8.99
CA ARG A 118 -10.73 1.98 -7.95
C ARG A 118 -10.46 2.87 -6.72
N TRP A 119 -11.54 3.35 -6.12
CA TRP A 119 -11.52 4.29 -5.00
C TRP A 119 -11.17 3.59 -3.69
N GLN A 120 -10.12 4.05 -3.00
CA GLN A 120 -9.63 3.49 -1.73
C GLN A 120 -9.54 4.58 -0.65
N LEU A 121 -10.67 5.25 -0.40
CA LEU A 121 -10.76 6.34 0.58
C LEU A 121 -11.03 5.86 2.02
N PHE A 122 -11.44 4.61 2.20
CA PHE A 122 -11.75 4.00 3.50
C PHE A 122 -10.93 2.70 3.72
N PRO A 123 -10.53 2.37 4.96
CA PRO A 123 -9.75 1.15 5.27
C PRO A 123 -10.36 -0.13 4.68
N GLY A 124 -9.53 -0.98 4.06
CA GLY A 124 -9.94 -2.25 3.44
C GLY A 124 -10.96 -2.15 2.30
N THR A 125 -11.34 -0.93 1.88
CA THR A 125 -12.40 -0.70 0.90
C THR A 125 -11.78 -0.30 -0.45
N CYS A 126 -12.27 -0.90 -1.53
CA CYS A 126 -11.80 -0.67 -2.89
C CYS A 126 -13.01 -0.71 -3.83
N GLU A 127 -13.52 0.45 -4.24
CA GLU A 127 -14.65 0.54 -5.17
C GLU A 127 -14.14 0.61 -6.61
N GLU A 128 -14.12 -0.54 -7.29
CA GLU A 128 -13.46 -0.73 -8.59
C GLU A 128 -14.12 0.00 -9.76
N ARG A 129 -15.39 0.39 -9.65
CA ARG A 129 -16.16 0.90 -10.80
C ARG A 129 -15.82 2.36 -11.14
N PRO A 130 -15.86 2.74 -12.43
CA PRO A 130 -15.68 4.12 -12.86
C PRO A 130 -16.87 5.00 -12.51
N VAL A 131 -16.59 6.20 -11.99
CA VAL A 131 -17.59 7.24 -11.74
C VAL A 131 -17.71 8.09 -13.00
N LEU A 132 -18.63 7.73 -13.90
CA LEU A 132 -18.77 8.32 -15.25
C LEU A 132 -19.02 9.85 -15.27
N ALA A 133 -19.37 10.46 -14.14
CA ALA A 133 -19.53 11.91 -14.00
C ALA A 133 -18.19 12.65 -13.91
N ASN A 134 -17.14 11.97 -13.44
CA ASN A 134 -15.85 12.55 -13.16
C ASN A 134 -15.00 12.45 -14.43
N GLN A 135 -14.89 13.55 -15.16
CA GLN A 135 -14.31 13.59 -16.49
C GLN A 135 -13.64 14.93 -16.78
N PHE A 136 -12.66 14.93 -17.69
CA PHE A 136 -12.28 16.13 -18.44
C PHE A 136 -13.04 16.15 -19.77
N SER A 137 -13.31 17.34 -20.31
CA SER A 137 -14.07 17.52 -21.54
C SER A 137 -13.59 18.76 -22.28
N ALA A 138 -13.58 18.72 -23.61
CA ALA A 138 -13.16 19.81 -24.46
C ALA A 138 -14.33 20.33 -25.30
N PHE A 139 -14.46 21.66 -25.34
CA PHE A 139 -15.42 22.39 -26.17
C PHE A 139 -14.64 23.42 -26.98
N ILE A 140 -14.65 23.30 -28.30
CA ILE A 140 -13.82 24.10 -29.21
C ILE A 140 -14.75 24.72 -30.25
N SER A 141 -14.70 26.05 -30.39
CA SER A 141 -15.47 26.79 -31.39
C SER A 141 -14.55 27.62 -32.28
N ARG A 142 -14.76 27.53 -33.61
CA ARG A 142 -13.92 28.17 -34.62
C ARG A 142 -14.64 29.33 -35.30
N LYS A 143 -13.83 30.30 -35.76
CA LYS A 143 -14.29 31.47 -36.53
C LYS A 143 -14.95 31.13 -37.88
N ASP A 144 -14.76 29.91 -38.38
CA ASP A 144 -15.41 29.39 -39.60
C ASP A 144 -16.76 28.68 -39.30
N GLY A 145 -17.23 28.69 -38.05
CA GLY A 145 -18.49 28.08 -37.63
C GLY A 145 -18.39 26.59 -37.27
N ARG A 146 -17.22 25.96 -37.39
CA ARG A 146 -17.02 24.59 -36.89
C ARG A 146 -16.95 24.58 -35.36
N ASN A 147 -17.75 23.72 -34.74
CA ASN A 147 -17.74 23.46 -33.31
C ASN A 147 -17.44 21.97 -33.07
N TYR A 148 -16.56 21.68 -32.12
CA TYR A 148 -16.21 20.33 -31.68
C TYR A 148 -16.47 20.22 -30.17
N SER A 149 -17.07 19.12 -29.73
CA SER A 149 -17.25 18.82 -28.31
C SER A 149 -17.08 17.32 -28.05
N SER A 150 -16.32 16.97 -27.02
CA SER A 150 -16.22 15.60 -26.53
C SER A 150 -15.77 15.54 -25.08
N VAL A 151 -16.21 14.51 -24.37
CA VAL A 151 -15.51 13.97 -23.21
C VAL A 151 -14.13 13.48 -23.67
N LEU A 152 -13.09 13.68 -22.86
CA LEU A 152 -11.71 13.30 -23.18
C LEU A 152 -11.41 11.82 -22.85
N HIS A 153 -12.31 10.94 -23.30
CA HIS A 153 -12.32 9.49 -23.08
C HIS A 153 -12.58 8.75 -24.41
N PRO A 154 -11.84 7.67 -24.73
CA PRO A 154 -11.99 6.93 -25.98
C PRO A 154 -13.26 6.07 -26.00
N GLY A 155 -14.17 6.34 -26.95
CA GLY A 155 -15.44 5.64 -27.07
C GLY A 155 -16.45 5.97 -25.96
N LYS A 156 -17.61 5.30 -26.04
CA LYS A 156 -18.74 5.52 -25.12
C LYS A 156 -18.79 4.43 -24.04
N PRO A 157 -18.90 4.78 -22.75
CA PRO A 157 -18.89 3.82 -21.66
C PRO A 157 -20.11 2.91 -21.65
N ASP A 158 -19.93 1.68 -21.16
CA ASP A 158 -20.99 0.68 -20.99
C ASP A 158 -22.00 1.11 -19.91
N LEU A 159 -23.13 1.63 -20.36
CA LEU A 159 -24.21 2.11 -19.50
C LEU A 159 -25.07 0.94 -18.96
N PRO A 160 -25.37 0.89 -17.65
CA PRO A 160 -26.21 -0.15 -17.07
C PRO A 160 -27.60 -0.23 -17.72
N LYS A 161 -28.08 -1.45 -18.00
CA LYS A 161 -29.42 -1.69 -18.57
C LYS A 161 -30.51 -1.06 -17.70
N GLY A 162 -31.09 0.05 -18.17
CA GLY A 162 -32.11 0.82 -17.45
C GLY A 162 -31.69 2.24 -17.06
N SER A 163 -30.42 2.64 -17.24
CA SER A 163 -30.04 4.06 -17.11
C SER A 163 -30.66 4.88 -18.25
N ASN A 164 -31.45 5.90 -17.92
CA ASN A 164 -32.08 6.75 -18.93
C ASN A 164 -31.05 7.52 -19.76
N ILE A 165 -31.31 7.60 -21.07
CA ILE A 165 -30.50 8.33 -22.07
C ILE A 165 -30.43 9.84 -21.76
N SER A 166 -31.25 10.36 -20.85
CA SER A 166 -31.28 11.75 -20.38
C SER A 166 -30.20 12.12 -19.36
N GLY A 167 -29.35 11.19 -18.90
CA GLY A 167 -28.24 11.47 -17.98
C GLY A 167 -26.90 11.69 -18.70
N ILE A 168 -25.79 11.34 -18.03
CA ILE A 168 -24.40 11.36 -18.56
C ILE A 168 -24.25 10.67 -19.93
N GLY A 169 -25.11 9.66 -20.22
CA GLY A 169 -25.18 9.01 -21.52
C GLY A 169 -25.60 9.91 -22.70
N SER A 170 -25.94 11.18 -22.44
CA SER A 170 -26.22 12.22 -23.46
C SER A 170 -25.03 13.12 -23.79
N TRP A 171 -23.92 13.05 -23.02
CA TRP A 171 -22.70 13.79 -23.34
C TRP A 171 -22.09 13.30 -24.67
N ASP A 172 -21.25 14.12 -25.29
CA ASP A 172 -20.54 13.74 -26.51
C ASP A 172 -19.38 12.80 -26.17
N TRP A 173 -19.56 11.49 -26.38
CA TRP A 173 -18.51 10.48 -26.20
C TRP A 173 -17.91 10.12 -27.57
N ASN A 174 -17.25 11.10 -28.20
CA ASN A 174 -17.00 11.12 -29.64
C ASN A 174 -15.53 10.85 -30.03
N MET A 175 -14.62 10.66 -29.07
CA MET A 175 -13.20 10.40 -29.36
C MET A 175 -12.93 8.94 -29.73
N SER A 176 -11.99 8.73 -30.65
CA SER A 176 -11.57 7.41 -31.11
C SER A 176 -10.39 6.84 -30.32
N GLY A 177 -9.53 7.72 -29.77
CA GLY A 177 -8.30 7.35 -29.09
C GLY A 177 -7.16 6.90 -30.03
N GLN A 178 -7.40 6.78 -31.34
CA GLN A 178 -6.47 6.20 -32.32
C GLN A 178 -5.20 7.05 -32.52
N ASN A 179 -5.32 8.36 -32.33
CA ASN A 179 -4.19 9.29 -32.39
C ASN A 179 -3.67 9.68 -30.99
N SER A 180 -4.30 9.17 -29.93
CA SER A 180 -4.10 9.65 -28.56
C SER A 180 -3.31 8.64 -27.71
N LYS A 181 -2.30 9.11 -26.98
CA LYS A 181 -1.43 8.29 -26.13
C LYS A 181 -1.49 8.69 -24.66
N TYR A 182 -1.34 7.70 -23.80
CA TYR A 182 -1.07 7.88 -22.38
C TYR A 182 0.41 7.60 -22.10
N HIS A 183 1.01 8.41 -21.23
CA HIS A 183 2.39 8.27 -20.78
C HIS A 183 2.44 8.28 -19.24
N ALA A 184 3.26 7.42 -18.64
CA ALA A 184 3.40 7.35 -17.18
C ALA A 184 4.85 7.25 -16.68
N LEU A 185 5.10 8.02 -15.62
CA LEU A 185 6.30 7.98 -14.80
C LEU A 185 5.94 8.45 -13.38
N TYR A 186 5.37 7.55 -12.57
CA TYR A 186 4.83 7.83 -11.24
C TYR A 186 5.79 8.70 -10.39
N PRO A 187 5.31 9.76 -9.71
CA PRO A 187 3.90 10.13 -9.46
C PRO A 187 3.27 11.03 -10.55
N ARG A 188 3.78 10.96 -11.78
CA ARG A 188 3.34 11.79 -12.92
C ARG A 188 2.76 10.94 -14.05
N SER A 189 1.78 11.50 -14.76
CA SER A 189 1.31 10.97 -16.05
C SER A 189 0.86 12.09 -16.99
N TRP A 190 0.79 11.77 -18.28
CA TRP A 190 0.37 12.69 -19.35
C TRP A 190 -0.54 11.94 -20.32
N THR A 191 -1.69 12.52 -20.66
CA THR A 191 -2.49 12.06 -21.80
C THR A 191 -2.36 13.08 -22.94
N ILE A 192 -1.83 12.64 -24.06
CA ILE A 192 -1.65 13.44 -25.28
C ILE A 192 -2.78 13.09 -26.24
N TYR A 193 -3.65 14.06 -26.48
CA TYR A 193 -4.72 13.99 -27.47
C TYR A 193 -4.29 14.79 -28.70
N ASN A 194 -3.97 14.09 -29.80
CA ASN A 194 -3.37 14.67 -31.00
C ASN A 194 -4.40 14.72 -32.13
N GLY A 195 -4.90 15.93 -32.45
CA GLY A 195 -5.98 16.12 -33.42
C GLY A 195 -7.35 15.59 -32.97
N GLU A 196 -7.56 15.36 -31.67
CA GLU A 196 -8.83 14.92 -31.08
C GLU A 196 -9.22 15.87 -29.91
N PRO A 197 -10.45 16.41 -29.85
CA PRO A 197 -11.57 16.22 -30.77
C PRO A 197 -11.54 17.13 -32.03
N ASP A 198 -10.57 18.03 -32.15
CA ASP A 198 -10.41 18.94 -33.30
C ASP A 198 -9.05 18.67 -34.01
N PRO A 199 -9.03 18.40 -35.33
CA PRO A 199 -7.83 17.96 -36.04
C PRO A 199 -6.66 18.94 -36.10
N ASP A 200 -6.86 20.25 -35.88
CA ASP A 200 -5.74 21.21 -35.80
C ASP A 200 -5.42 21.66 -34.36
N VAL A 201 -5.95 20.98 -33.33
CA VAL A 201 -5.70 21.29 -31.91
C VAL A 201 -5.18 20.05 -31.18
N ASN A 202 -4.07 20.23 -30.45
CA ASN A 202 -3.51 19.20 -29.59
C ASN A 202 -3.70 19.58 -28.11
N ILE A 203 -4.10 18.62 -27.29
CA ILE A 203 -4.35 18.79 -25.86
C ILE A 203 -3.41 17.85 -25.09
N VAL A 204 -2.69 18.36 -24.09
CA VAL A 204 -1.86 17.55 -23.19
C VAL A 204 -2.40 17.67 -21.76
N CYS A 205 -3.10 16.63 -21.29
CA CYS A 205 -3.57 16.53 -19.91
C CYS A 205 -2.45 15.95 -19.05
N ARG A 206 -1.66 16.80 -18.38
CA ARG A 206 -0.68 16.38 -17.38
C ARG A 206 -1.34 16.16 -16.03
N GLN A 207 -0.83 15.22 -15.25
CA GLN A 207 -1.27 14.84 -13.92
C GLN A 207 -0.05 14.71 -12.99
N ILE A 208 -0.13 15.26 -11.78
CA ILE A 208 0.92 15.18 -10.75
C ILE A 208 0.32 15.06 -9.34
N SER A 209 0.82 14.10 -8.56
CA SER A 209 0.60 14.00 -7.10
C SER A 209 1.91 14.23 -6.34
N PRO A 210 1.90 14.81 -5.12
CA PRO A 210 3.08 15.39 -4.44
C PRO A 210 4.05 14.37 -3.79
N ILE A 211 4.31 13.22 -4.42
CA ILE A 211 5.18 12.17 -3.85
C ILE A 211 6.66 12.55 -3.99
N ILE A 212 7.25 13.02 -2.90
CA ILE A 212 8.62 13.56 -2.85
C ILE A 212 9.40 12.83 -1.73
N PRO A 213 10.48 12.11 -2.04
CA PRO A 213 11.31 11.43 -1.04
C PRO A 213 11.80 12.36 0.07
N HIS A 214 11.88 11.83 1.29
CA HIS A 214 12.21 12.52 2.54
C HIS A 214 11.29 13.71 2.93
N ASN A 215 10.27 14.04 2.13
CA ASN A 215 9.28 15.07 2.44
C ASN A 215 8.08 14.44 3.15
N TYR A 216 8.02 14.57 4.48
CA TYR A 216 6.99 13.95 5.33
C TYR A 216 5.75 14.84 5.59
N GLN A 217 5.54 15.83 4.70
CA GLN A 217 4.41 16.75 4.72
C GLN A 217 3.65 16.67 3.40
N GLN A 218 4.22 17.18 2.30
CA GLN A 218 3.55 17.25 0.99
C GLN A 218 3.21 15.85 0.45
N SER A 219 4.07 14.85 0.68
CA SER A 219 3.80 13.45 0.29
C SER A 219 2.61 12.80 1.02
N SER A 220 2.00 13.45 2.02
CA SER A 220 0.78 12.99 2.70
C SER A 220 -0.52 13.64 2.19
N TYR A 221 -0.43 14.62 1.28
CA TYR A 221 -1.57 15.45 0.88
C TYR A 221 -2.56 14.70 -0.04
N PRO A 222 -3.88 14.68 0.28
CA PRO A 222 -4.93 14.12 -0.58
C PRO A 222 -5.31 15.05 -1.75
N ASN A 223 -4.36 15.30 -2.66
CA ASN A 223 -4.58 16.15 -3.83
C ASN A 223 -3.79 15.71 -5.07
N SER A 224 -4.18 16.26 -6.22
CA SER A 224 -3.49 16.11 -7.52
C SER A 224 -3.81 17.30 -8.43
N VAL A 225 -2.89 17.66 -9.33
CA VAL A 225 -2.99 18.83 -10.23
C VAL A 225 -2.78 18.45 -11.69
N GLY A 226 -3.33 19.25 -12.60
CA GLY A 226 -2.98 19.29 -14.02
C GLY A 226 -3.04 20.71 -14.58
N GLY A 227 -1.90 21.24 -15.05
CA GLY A 227 -1.75 22.63 -15.51
C GLY A 227 -1.34 23.62 -14.41
N LYS A 228 -0.92 24.84 -14.78
CA LYS A 228 0.17 25.57 -14.09
C LYS A 228 0.02 27.09 -13.85
N SER A 229 -0.10 27.53 -12.58
CA SER A 229 0.18 28.86 -11.91
C SER A 229 -0.86 29.31 -10.84
N ASP A 230 -0.83 30.57 -10.31
CA ASP A 230 -1.03 30.86 -8.86
C ASP A 230 -2.06 31.97 -8.44
N LEU A 231 -2.59 31.88 -7.19
CA LEU A 231 -3.32 32.85 -6.29
C LEU A 231 -4.87 32.69 -6.06
N THR A 232 -5.42 33.40 -5.05
CA THR A 232 -6.26 32.77 -3.98
C THR A 232 -7.78 33.11 -3.85
N GLY A 233 -8.68 32.11 -3.73
CA GLY A 233 -10.04 32.19 -3.10
C GLY A 233 -11.29 32.17 -4.03
N TYR A 234 -12.56 32.15 -3.57
CA TYR A 234 -13.18 31.82 -2.25
C TYR A 234 -14.76 31.76 -2.30
N HIS A 235 -15.40 30.62 -2.62
CA HIS A 235 -16.88 30.39 -2.64
C HIS A 235 -17.32 29.05 -1.97
N SER A 236 -18.38 28.30 -2.40
CA SER A 236 -19.02 27.25 -1.55
C SER A 236 -19.86 26.13 -2.22
N ASN A 237 -19.76 24.85 -1.77
CA ASN A 237 -20.91 23.91 -1.72
C ASN A 237 -20.88 22.78 -0.63
N SER A 238 -22.05 22.24 -0.24
CA SER A 238 -22.35 21.67 1.11
C SER A 238 -22.18 20.14 1.31
N PRO A 239 -22.14 19.62 2.57
CA PRO A 239 -21.53 18.32 2.88
C PRO A 239 -22.42 17.09 2.61
N MET A 240 -21.79 16.03 2.12
CA MET A 240 -22.40 14.70 2.00
C MET A 240 -22.24 13.88 3.30
N THR A 241 -23.34 13.50 3.94
CA THR A 241 -23.35 12.36 4.87
C THR A 241 -23.28 11.06 4.08
N THR A 242 -22.31 10.20 4.37
CA THR A 242 -22.27 8.86 3.78
C THR A 242 -23.47 8.05 4.29
N ALA A 243 -24.17 7.35 3.39
CA ALA A 243 -25.39 6.61 3.75
C ALA A 243 -25.13 5.42 4.70
N ASN A 244 -23.87 5.04 4.88
CA ASN A 244 -23.45 3.78 5.52
C ASN A 244 -22.69 3.98 6.85
N GLY A 245 -22.62 5.19 7.40
CA GLY A 245 -21.94 5.46 8.68
C GLY A 245 -20.40 5.45 8.64
N GLN A 246 -19.84 5.61 7.44
CA GLN A 246 -18.43 5.95 7.24
C GLN A 246 -18.18 7.44 7.57
N PRO A 247 -16.94 7.86 7.84
CA PRO A 247 -16.59 9.27 8.00
C PRO A 247 -17.07 10.13 6.81
N PRO A 248 -17.41 11.42 7.04
CA PRO A 248 -17.70 12.34 5.96
C PRO A 248 -16.46 12.55 5.08
N VAL A 249 -16.68 12.80 3.80
CA VAL A 249 -15.64 13.17 2.84
C VAL A 249 -16.10 14.43 2.12
N THR A 250 -15.27 15.46 2.11
CA THR A 250 -15.46 16.63 1.23
C THR A 250 -14.52 16.52 0.03
N PHE A 251 -14.96 17.01 -1.13
CA PHE A 251 -14.18 17.07 -2.36
C PHE A 251 -14.13 18.52 -2.84
N ALA A 252 -13.01 18.92 -3.41
CA ALA A 252 -12.87 20.22 -4.07
C ALA A 252 -12.28 20.03 -5.47
N ILE A 253 -12.92 20.67 -6.45
CA ILE A 253 -12.32 20.97 -7.75
C ILE A 253 -12.12 22.49 -7.82
N ALA A 254 -10.99 22.90 -8.37
CA ALA A 254 -10.65 24.31 -8.57
C ALA A 254 -9.89 24.49 -9.89
N ALA A 255 -9.90 25.70 -10.42
CA ALA A 255 -9.21 26.08 -11.65
C ALA A 255 -8.67 27.50 -11.57
N GLU A 256 -7.61 27.79 -12.32
CA GLU A 256 -6.89 29.06 -12.27
C GLU A 256 -7.30 30.00 -13.42
N GLU A 257 -7.69 31.23 -13.08
CA GLU A 257 -7.99 32.30 -14.03
C GLU A 257 -6.74 33.15 -14.35
N LYS A 258 -6.64 33.67 -15.59
CA LYS A 258 -5.47 34.42 -16.07
C LYS A 258 -5.92 35.66 -16.85
N GLU A 259 -4.96 36.38 -17.42
CA GLU A 259 -5.26 37.46 -18.38
C GLU A 259 -6.08 36.94 -19.58
N TYR A 260 -5.78 35.73 -20.06
CA TYR A 260 -6.36 35.10 -21.26
C TYR A 260 -7.20 33.83 -21.01
N VAL A 261 -7.23 33.32 -19.78
CA VAL A 261 -8.08 32.20 -19.35
C VAL A 261 -9.18 32.79 -18.49
N HIS A 262 -10.43 32.52 -18.82
CA HIS A 262 -11.63 32.90 -18.06
C HIS A 262 -12.19 31.67 -17.34
N ILE A 263 -12.55 31.78 -16.07
CA ILE A 263 -13.13 30.67 -15.30
C ILE A 263 -14.64 30.88 -15.14
N SER A 264 -15.40 29.80 -15.30
CA SER A 264 -16.85 29.79 -15.03
C SER A 264 -17.26 28.48 -14.36
N GLU A 265 -18.30 28.51 -13.52
CA GLU A 265 -18.67 27.38 -12.65
C GLU A 265 -20.15 26.98 -12.78
N CYS A 266 -20.40 25.68 -12.77
CA CYS A 266 -21.72 25.08 -12.63
C CYS A 266 -21.76 24.37 -11.26
N PRO A 267 -22.20 25.04 -10.18
CA PRO A 267 -22.11 24.51 -8.82
C PRO A 267 -23.04 23.33 -8.53
N TYR A 268 -24.00 23.03 -9.42
CA TYR A 268 -25.00 21.97 -9.24
C TYR A 268 -25.57 21.47 -10.57
N PHE A 269 -25.55 20.16 -10.80
CA PHE A 269 -26.41 19.46 -11.76
C PHE A 269 -26.78 18.05 -11.28
N VAL A 270 -27.95 17.54 -11.67
CA VAL A 270 -28.42 16.20 -11.29
C VAL A 270 -27.85 15.13 -12.23
N ILE A 271 -27.15 14.15 -11.66
CA ILE A 271 -26.59 13.00 -12.37
C ILE A 271 -27.64 11.89 -12.51
N SER A 272 -28.31 11.54 -11.40
CA SER A 272 -29.36 10.51 -11.39
C SER A 272 -30.42 10.79 -10.32
N GLY A 273 -31.67 10.50 -10.65
CA GLY A 273 -32.83 10.69 -9.76
C GLY A 273 -34.08 11.05 -10.57
N SER A 274 -35.23 11.12 -9.91
CA SER A 274 -36.48 11.60 -10.49
C SER A 274 -36.73 13.06 -10.11
N SER A 275 -36.26 14.00 -10.93
CA SER A 275 -36.54 15.43 -10.74
C SER A 275 -36.72 16.17 -12.06
N ASN A 276 -37.38 17.33 -11.98
CA ASN A 276 -37.51 18.31 -13.06
C ASN A 276 -36.46 19.44 -12.86
N GLU A 277 -35.28 19.08 -12.36
CA GLU A 277 -34.19 20.01 -12.00
C GLU A 277 -33.10 19.98 -13.09
N PHE A 278 -32.16 20.92 -13.04
CA PHE A 278 -31.07 21.03 -14.03
C PHE A 278 -30.21 19.76 -14.08
N THR A 279 -30.26 19.02 -15.19
CA THR A 279 -29.63 17.69 -15.31
C THR A 279 -28.22 17.75 -15.88
N ALA A 280 -27.47 16.64 -15.79
CA ALA A 280 -26.21 16.44 -16.48
C ALA A 280 -26.31 16.67 -18.01
N LYS A 281 -27.47 16.41 -18.63
CA LYS A 281 -27.71 16.71 -20.05
C LYS A 281 -27.81 18.22 -20.29
N ASP A 282 -28.53 18.92 -19.41
CA ASP A 282 -28.76 20.36 -19.54
C ASP A 282 -27.46 21.13 -19.31
N MET A 283 -26.66 20.71 -18.33
CA MET A 283 -25.29 21.20 -18.10
C MET A 283 -24.42 21.06 -19.37
N TRP A 284 -24.45 19.88 -20.01
CA TRP A 284 -23.67 19.63 -21.22
C TRP A 284 -24.07 20.49 -22.40
N ASN A 285 -25.38 20.59 -22.67
CA ASN A 285 -25.89 21.45 -23.75
C ASN A 285 -25.58 22.93 -23.46
N TYR A 286 -25.72 23.35 -22.20
CA TYR A 286 -25.47 24.72 -21.77
C TYR A 286 -24.04 25.17 -22.10
N VAL A 287 -23.02 24.41 -21.69
CA VAL A 287 -21.61 24.76 -21.97
C VAL A 287 -21.26 24.58 -23.45
N LYS A 288 -21.90 23.63 -24.15
CA LYS A 288 -21.75 23.42 -25.60
C LYS A 288 -22.32 24.58 -26.43
N GLU A 289 -23.37 25.24 -25.94
CA GLU A 289 -24.00 26.41 -26.58
C GLU A 289 -23.31 27.73 -26.20
N ASN A 290 -22.90 27.91 -24.94
CA ASN A 290 -22.43 29.19 -24.39
C ASN A 290 -20.91 29.29 -24.19
N GLY A 291 -20.16 28.17 -24.26
CA GLY A 291 -18.71 28.12 -24.05
C GLY A 291 -18.24 28.50 -22.63
N SER A 292 -19.18 28.65 -21.69
CA SER A 292 -18.99 29.09 -20.31
C SER A 292 -20.28 28.83 -19.51
N PHE A 293 -20.23 29.03 -18.19
CA PHE A 293 -21.40 29.00 -17.29
C PHE A 293 -21.88 30.40 -16.84
N ASP A 294 -21.32 31.48 -17.39
CA ASP A 294 -21.52 32.89 -16.95
C ASP A 294 -22.96 33.40 -16.86
N HIS A 295 -23.92 32.77 -17.56
CA HIS A 295 -25.31 33.21 -17.61
C HIS A 295 -26.27 32.21 -16.91
N LEU A 296 -25.73 31.32 -16.06
CA LEU A 296 -26.45 30.21 -15.44
C LEU A 296 -27.05 30.60 -14.08
N ASP A 297 -28.26 31.18 -14.09
CA ASP A 297 -28.98 31.57 -12.86
C ASP A 297 -29.56 30.35 -12.11
N LEU A 298 -28.75 29.77 -11.22
CA LEU A 298 -29.14 28.68 -10.30
C LEU A 298 -29.63 29.17 -8.92
N THR A 299 -29.94 30.46 -8.74
CA THR A 299 -30.19 31.10 -7.41
C THR A 299 -31.42 30.61 -6.63
N LYS A 300 -32.13 29.57 -7.10
CA LYS A 300 -33.41 29.08 -6.53
C LYS A 300 -33.48 27.57 -6.27
N THR A 301 -32.43 26.81 -6.60
CA THR A 301 -32.45 25.34 -6.43
C THR A 301 -31.84 24.92 -5.10
N SER A 302 -32.46 23.96 -4.41
CA SER A 302 -31.86 23.34 -3.22
C SER A 302 -30.62 22.54 -3.62
N MET A 303 -29.42 23.04 -3.31
CA MET A 303 -28.16 22.40 -3.70
C MET A 303 -27.88 21.06 -2.98
N CYS A 304 -28.63 20.74 -1.92
CA CYS A 304 -28.56 19.42 -1.27
C CYS A 304 -29.24 18.33 -2.12
N SER A 305 -28.53 17.24 -2.40
CA SER A 305 -29.09 16.03 -3.01
C SER A 305 -30.18 15.40 -2.14
N ARG A 306 -31.25 14.89 -2.77
CA ARG A 306 -32.28 14.09 -2.09
C ARG A 306 -31.76 12.66 -1.88
N PRO A 307 -32.19 11.93 -0.83
CA PRO A 307 -31.83 10.51 -0.67
C PRO A 307 -32.17 9.69 -1.92
N GLY A 308 -31.21 8.90 -2.42
CA GLY A 308 -31.36 8.13 -3.67
C GLY A 308 -31.17 8.92 -4.97
N SER A 309 -30.82 10.22 -4.89
CA SER A 309 -30.35 11.01 -6.04
C SER A 309 -28.85 11.29 -5.93
N SER A 310 -28.18 11.53 -7.07
CA SER A 310 -26.78 11.94 -7.14
C SER A 310 -26.64 13.25 -7.92
N ILE A 311 -25.68 14.07 -7.50
CA ILE A 311 -25.44 15.42 -8.03
C ILE A 311 -23.95 15.60 -8.32
N GLY A 312 -23.64 16.49 -9.26
CA GLY A 312 -22.28 16.90 -9.59
C GLY A 312 -22.13 18.42 -9.65
N ALA A 313 -20.89 18.86 -9.75
CA ALA A 313 -20.51 20.24 -10.07
C ALA A 313 -19.44 20.21 -11.18
N ALA A 314 -19.31 21.30 -11.92
CA ALA A 314 -18.31 21.44 -12.99
C ALA A 314 -17.67 22.82 -12.96
N ILE A 315 -16.42 22.90 -13.42
CA ILE A 315 -15.66 24.14 -13.58
C ILE A 315 -15.04 24.14 -14.97
N ALA A 316 -15.17 25.25 -15.70
CA ALA A 316 -14.73 25.38 -17.08
C ALA A 316 -13.73 26.53 -17.21
N ALA A 317 -12.59 26.25 -17.85
CA ALA A 317 -11.53 27.22 -18.16
C ALA A 317 -11.53 27.53 -19.66
N SER A 318 -12.04 28.70 -20.02
CA SER A 318 -12.27 29.11 -21.40
C SER A 318 -11.17 30.05 -21.88
N VAL A 319 -10.44 29.64 -22.93
CA VAL A 319 -9.26 30.35 -23.47
C VAL A 319 -9.39 30.58 -24.98
N LYS A 320 -8.88 31.71 -25.46
CA LYS A 320 -8.79 32.01 -26.89
C LYS A 320 -7.40 31.64 -27.40
N LEU A 321 -7.32 30.64 -28.27
CA LEU A 321 -6.05 30.12 -28.80
C LEU A 321 -5.77 30.70 -30.22
N PRO A 322 -4.72 31.53 -30.40
CA PRO A 322 -4.24 31.90 -31.73
C PRO A 322 -3.62 30.70 -32.49
N PRO A 323 -3.55 30.73 -33.83
CA PRO A 323 -2.82 29.73 -34.60
C PRO A 323 -1.36 29.62 -34.13
N GLN A 324 -0.85 28.40 -34.00
CA GLN A 324 0.52 28.08 -33.53
C GLN A 324 0.86 28.53 -32.10
N ALA A 325 -0.11 29.04 -31.32
CA ALA A 325 0.10 29.35 -29.92
C ALA A 325 -0.10 28.13 -29.01
N THR A 326 0.48 28.18 -27.81
CA THR A 326 0.23 27.24 -26.71
C THR A 326 -0.32 28.03 -25.52
N GLN A 327 -1.26 27.44 -24.76
CA GLN A 327 -1.86 28.06 -23.58
C GLN A 327 -2.05 27.00 -22.48
N ASN A 328 -1.75 27.38 -21.24
CA ASN A 328 -1.76 26.46 -20.10
C ASN A 328 -2.90 26.81 -19.13
N VAL A 329 -3.94 25.96 -19.10
CA VAL A 329 -5.06 26.02 -18.15
C VAL A 329 -4.81 25.05 -17.00
N SER A 330 -5.19 25.44 -15.77
CA SER A 330 -4.78 24.76 -14.54
C SER A 330 -5.99 24.27 -13.77
N PHE A 331 -5.97 23.02 -13.31
CA PHE A 331 -7.02 22.37 -12.53
C PHE A 331 -6.43 21.56 -11.39
N SER A 332 -7.09 21.55 -10.22
CA SER A 332 -6.76 20.68 -9.09
C SER A 332 -7.97 19.89 -8.61
N LEU A 333 -7.73 18.64 -8.20
CA LEU A 333 -8.66 17.82 -7.43
C LEU A 333 -8.05 17.56 -6.06
N ALA A 334 -8.84 17.75 -5.00
CA ALA A 334 -8.49 17.34 -3.65
C ALA A 334 -9.69 16.76 -2.90
N TRP A 335 -9.42 16.00 -1.85
CA TRP A 335 -10.43 15.46 -0.93
C TRP A 335 -9.97 15.61 0.52
N ALA A 336 -10.91 15.75 1.44
CA ALA A 336 -10.64 15.67 2.87
C ALA A 336 -11.48 14.54 3.47
N CYS A 337 -10.79 13.49 3.89
CA CYS A 337 -11.32 12.39 4.71
C CYS A 337 -10.44 12.33 5.97
N PRO A 338 -10.65 13.25 6.94
CA PRO A 338 -9.69 13.45 8.02
C PRO A 338 -9.64 12.26 8.97
N GLU A 339 -10.77 11.59 9.20
CA GLU A 339 -10.89 10.42 10.07
C GLU A 339 -10.64 9.10 9.34
N VAL A 340 -9.85 8.22 9.96
CA VAL A 340 -9.64 6.82 9.60
C VAL A 340 -10.29 5.94 10.65
N LYS A 341 -11.46 5.38 10.33
CA LYS A 341 -12.27 4.56 11.24
C LYS A 341 -12.12 3.08 10.91
N PHE A 342 -11.62 2.29 11.87
CA PHE A 342 -11.54 0.84 11.75
C PHE A 342 -12.79 0.15 12.30
N SER A 343 -13.04 -1.10 11.89
CA SER A 343 -14.25 -1.85 12.28
C SER A 343 -14.31 -2.22 13.77
N SER A 344 -13.23 -2.04 14.53
CA SER A 344 -13.23 -2.09 16.00
C SER A 344 -13.92 -0.90 16.67
N GLY A 345 -14.19 0.17 15.92
CA GLY A 345 -14.70 1.44 16.45
C GLY A 345 -13.60 2.43 16.87
N LYS A 346 -12.31 2.10 16.73
CA LYS A 346 -11.23 3.09 16.86
C LYS A 346 -11.16 3.99 15.64
N THR A 347 -11.03 5.30 15.88
CA THR A 347 -10.77 6.31 14.85
C THR A 347 -9.42 6.99 15.09
N TYR A 348 -8.67 7.26 14.03
CA TYR A 348 -7.43 8.05 14.03
C TYR A 348 -7.60 9.21 13.02
N HIS A 349 -6.74 10.23 13.02
CA HIS A 349 -6.68 11.16 11.90
C HIS A 349 -5.61 10.77 10.87
N ARG A 350 -5.79 11.15 9.60
CA ARG A 350 -4.77 11.04 8.55
C ARG A 350 -3.66 12.08 8.73
N ARG A 351 -2.42 11.76 8.38
CA ARG A 351 -1.22 12.62 8.55
C ARG A 351 -1.40 14.06 8.10
N TYR A 352 -2.13 14.30 7.00
CA TYR A 352 -2.32 15.65 6.45
C TYR A 352 -3.07 16.61 7.39
N THR A 353 -3.87 16.09 8.35
CA THR A 353 -4.60 16.93 9.31
C THR A 353 -3.66 17.67 10.27
N LYS A 354 -2.41 17.20 10.44
CA LYS A 354 -1.36 17.91 11.17
C LYS A 354 -1.00 19.27 10.54
N PHE A 355 -1.37 19.48 9.26
CA PHE A 355 -1.08 20.71 8.51
C PHE A 355 -2.36 21.48 8.12
N TYR A 356 -3.46 20.78 7.81
CA TYR A 356 -4.73 21.38 7.36
C TYR A 356 -5.87 21.32 8.39
N GLY A 357 -5.66 20.74 9.57
CA GLY A 357 -6.71 20.49 10.55
C GLY A 357 -7.72 19.43 10.10
N THR A 358 -8.88 19.42 10.75
CA THR A 358 -9.98 18.46 10.53
C THR A 358 -11.25 19.12 9.99
N ASP A 359 -11.17 20.40 9.61
CA ASP A 359 -12.33 21.20 9.20
C ASP A 359 -12.86 20.82 7.82
N THR A 360 -14.15 21.08 7.57
CA THR A 360 -14.84 20.74 6.32
C THR A 360 -14.17 21.31 5.06
N ASP A 361 -13.57 22.49 5.21
CA ASP A 361 -13.04 23.30 4.12
C ASP A 361 -11.60 22.90 3.75
N ALA A 362 -10.98 21.97 4.50
CA ALA A 362 -9.62 21.50 4.27
C ALA A 362 -9.41 21.01 2.83
N ALA A 363 -10.41 20.39 2.20
CA ALA A 363 -10.34 19.97 0.80
C ALA A 363 -10.11 21.15 -0.17
N ALA A 364 -10.72 22.31 0.08
CA ALA A 364 -10.52 23.48 -0.78
C ALA A 364 -9.18 24.16 -0.53
N SER A 365 -8.68 24.21 0.71
CA SER A 365 -7.30 24.62 1.00
C SER A 365 -6.30 23.69 0.32
N LEU A 366 -6.51 22.38 0.39
CA LEU A 366 -5.68 21.36 -0.29
C LEU A 366 -5.71 21.47 -1.82
N ALA A 367 -6.85 21.83 -2.43
CA ALA A 367 -6.95 22.08 -3.87
C ALA A 367 -6.22 23.38 -4.26
N HIS A 368 -6.50 24.45 -3.52
CA HIS A 368 -5.89 25.77 -3.69
C HIS A 368 -4.35 25.73 -3.59
N ASP A 369 -3.82 25.16 -2.50
CA ASP A 369 -2.38 25.11 -2.27
C ASP A 369 -1.69 24.20 -3.31
N ALA A 370 -2.39 23.20 -3.85
CA ALA A 370 -1.88 22.41 -4.96
C ALA A 370 -1.72 23.24 -6.24
N ILE A 371 -2.69 24.11 -6.56
CA ILE A 371 -2.57 25.07 -7.67
C ILE A 371 -1.31 25.94 -7.50
N LEU A 372 -0.98 26.39 -6.29
CA LEU A 372 0.24 27.18 -6.03
C LEU A 372 1.54 26.33 -6.08
N GLU A 373 1.57 25.20 -5.38
CA GLU A 373 2.83 24.52 -5.04
C GLU A 373 3.30 23.49 -6.07
N HIS A 374 2.43 22.96 -6.93
CA HIS A 374 2.78 21.86 -7.85
C HIS A 374 3.93 22.19 -8.81
N ASN A 375 4.19 23.48 -9.05
CA ASN A 375 5.40 24.01 -9.71
C ASN A 375 6.69 23.52 -9.02
N SER A 376 6.72 23.62 -7.70
CA SER A 376 7.84 23.21 -6.84
C SER A 376 7.85 21.69 -6.64
N TRP A 377 6.68 21.04 -6.59
CA TRP A 377 6.59 19.58 -6.53
C TRP A 377 7.14 18.93 -7.81
N GLU A 378 6.78 19.46 -8.99
CA GLU A 378 7.29 19.02 -10.29
C GLU A 378 8.82 19.07 -10.35
N ARG A 379 9.42 20.21 -9.98
CA ARG A 379 10.87 20.37 -9.95
C ARG A 379 11.52 19.36 -8.99
N GLN A 380 11.00 19.23 -7.76
CA GLN A 380 11.53 18.27 -6.78
C GLN A 380 11.44 16.83 -7.30
N ILE A 381 10.33 16.47 -7.97
CA ILE A 381 10.14 15.15 -8.57
C ILE A 381 11.15 14.88 -9.68
N GLU A 382 11.46 15.87 -10.51
CA GLU A 382 12.52 15.76 -11.51
C GLU A 382 13.92 15.68 -10.89
N GLU A 383 14.19 16.45 -9.84
CA GLU A 383 15.48 16.46 -9.14
C GLU A 383 15.84 15.08 -8.55
N TRP A 384 14.88 14.29 -8.03
CA TRP A 384 15.15 12.93 -7.54
C TRP A 384 15.06 11.82 -8.62
N GLN A 385 14.27 12.02 -9.69
CA GLN A 385 14.17 11.04 -10.78
C GLN A 385 15.34 11.11 -11.78
N ASN A 386 15.79 12.31 -12.12
CA ASN A 386 16.79 12.54 -13.19
C ASN A 386 18.10 11.74 -13.03
N PRO A 387 18.70 11.57 -11.82
CA PRO A 387 19.94 10.80 -11.66
C PRO A 387 19.84 9.33 -12.07
N ILE A 388 18.63 8.74 -12.08
CA ILE A 388 18.39 7.36 -12.52
C ILE A 388 17.93 7.34 -13.98
N LEU A 389 17.11 8.31 -14.41
CA LEU A 389 16.65 8.43 -15.81
C LEU A 389 17.81 8.68 -16.80
N GLN A 390 18.86 9.38 -16.36
CA GLN A 390 19.99 9.81 -17.20
C GLN A 390 21.18 8.82 -17.15
N ASP A 391 21.08 7.73 -16.39
CA ASP A 391 22.15 6.74 -16.27
C ASP A 391 22.09 5.74 -17.44
N GLU A 392 22.83 6.04 -18.52
CA GLU A 392 22.90 5.22 -19.74
C GLU A 392 23.46 3.80 -19.52
N ARG A 393 23.86 3.43 -18.29
CA ARG A 393 24.20 2.05 -17.91
C ARG A 393 22.97 1.16 -17.72
N PHE A 394 21.79 1.74 -17.49
CA PHE A 394 20.56 1.00 -17.24
C PHE A 394 19.79 0.72 -18.55
N PRO A 395 19.17 -0.46 -18.69
CA PRO A 395 18.28 -0.72 -19.81
C PRO A 395 17.05 0.19 -19.71
N ALA A 396 16.57 0.71 -20.85
CA ALA A 396 15.58 1.81 -20.88
C ALA A 396 14.24 1.51 -20.17
N TRP A 397 13.87 0.24 -20.00
CA TRP A 397 12.68 -0.15 -19.22
C TRP A 397 12.89 -0.04 -17.71
N TYR A 398 14.11 -0.19 -17.21
CA TYR A 398 14.35 -0.34 -15.76
C TYR A 398 13.99 0.92 -14.96
N PRO A 399 14.43 2.15 -15.32
CA PRO A 399 13.99 3.36 -14.63
C PRO A 399 12.46 3.54 -14.68
N VAL A 400 11.85 3.22 -15.82
CA VAL A 400 10.40 3.35 -16.04
C VAL A 400 9.62 2.42 -15.11
N THR A 401 10.01 1.15 -14.99
CA THR A 401 9.36 0.20 -14.06
C THR A 401 9.69 0.51 -12.60
N LEU A 402 10.94 0.85 -12.27
CA LEU A 402 11.39 1.20 -10.92
C LEU A 402 10.55 2.33 -10.31
N PHE A 403 10.27 3.38 -11.08
CA PHE A 403 9.39 4.46 -10.63
C PHE A 403 7.92 4.07 -10.66
N ASN A 404 7.42 3.40 -11.71
CA ASN A 404 6.00 3.09 -11.82
C ASN A 404 5.51 2.05 -10.79
N GLU A 405 6.33 1.11 -10.32
CA GLU A 405 5.99 0.17 -9.23
C GLU A 405 5.75 0.90 -7.88
N LEU A 406 6.26 2.12 -7.68
CA LEU A 406 5.98 2.94 -6.49
C LEU A 406 4.51 3.37 -6.37
N TYR A 407 3.67 3.13 -7.39
CA TYR A 407 2.22 3.35 -7.31
C TYR A 407 1.59 2.69 -6.07
N TYR A 408 2.19 1.59 -5.59
CA TYR A 408 1.73 0.87 -4.40
C TYR A 408 1.78 1.71 -3.11
N LEU A 409 2.73 2.66 -3.00
CA LEU A 409 2.81 3.56 -1.83
C LEU A 409 1.61 4.52 -1.72
N ASN A 410 0.80 4.63 -2.77
CA ASN A 410 -0.51 5.25 -2.76
C ASN A 410 -1.62 4.18 -2.76
N ALA A 411 -1.67 3.36 -3.83
CA ALA A 411 -2.78 2.45 -4.13
C ALA A 411 -2.76 1.10 -3.37
N GLY A 412 -1.83 0.87 -2.46
CA GLY A 412 -1.80 -0.27 -1.53
C GLY A 412 -2.70 -0.11 -0.30
N GLY A 413 -3.87 0.52 -0.45
CA GLY A 413 -4.82 0.79 0.64
C GLY A 413 -4.27 1.68 1.78
N THR A 414 -3.28 2.53 1.50
CA THR A 414 -2.40 3.10 2.52
C THR A 414 -3.07 4.02 3.55
N ILE A 415 -2.56 3.98 4.79
CA ILE A 415 -3.00 4.75 5.95
C ILE A 415 -1.77 5.31 6.66
N TRP A 416 -1.75 6.61 6.94
CA TRP A 416 -0.70 7.27 7.72
C TRP A 416 -1.38 8.16 8.75
N THR A 417 -1.06 8.01 10.04
CA THR A 417 -1.68 8.80 11.11
C THR A 417 -1.02 10.19 11.30
N ASP A 418 -1.71 11.11 11.98
CA ASP A 418 -1.11 12.37 12.46
C ASP A 418 0.01 12.13 13.51
N GLY A 419 -0.10 11.02 14.24
CA GLY A 419 0.78 10.59 15.34
C GLY A 419 0.15 10.73 16.73
N LEU A 420 -1.12 11.13 16.80
CA LEU A 420 -1.88 11.19 18.06
C LEU A 420 -2.51 9.82 18.41
N PRO A 421 -2.84 9.57 19.69
CA PRO A 421 -3.61 8.39 20.09
C PRO A 421 -5.01 8.35 19.44
N PRO A 422 -5.62 7.16 19.32
CA PRO A 422 -6.95 7.02 18.73
C PRO A 422 -8.03 7.76 19.52
N ILE A 423 -8.95 8.39 18.79
CA ILE A 423 -10.13 9.07 19.31
C ILE A 423 -11.03 8.02 19.99
N GLN A 424 -11.18 8.12 21.31
CA GLN A 424 -12.08 7.25 22.06
C GLN A 424 -13.51 7.82 21.99
N SER A 425 -14.41 7.13 21.28
CA SER A 425 -15.81 7.55 21.23
C SER A 425 -16.49 7.38 22.59
N LEU A 426 -17.20 8.41 23.05
CA LEU A 426 -17.90 8.44 24.34
C LEU A 426 -18.90 7.28 24.52
N THR A 427 -19.43 6.71 23.43
CA THR A 427 -20.31 5.52 23.48
C THR A 427 -19.58 4.23 23.91
N ALA A 428 -18.27 4.12 23.68
CA ALA A 428 -17.49 2.95 24.12
C ALA A 428 -17.23 2.94 25.65
N ILE A 429 -17.39 4.10 26.31
CA ILE A 429 -17.18 4.24 27.77
C ILE A 429 -18.32 3.57 28.57
N GLY A 430 -19.47 3.28 27.93
CA GLY A 430 -20.62 2.67 28.59
C GLY A 430 -20.40 1.26 29.16
N GLU A 431 -19.45 0.48 28.64
CA GLU A 431 -19.26 -0.94 29.02
C GLU A 431 -17.95 -1.23 29.77
N LYS A 432 -17.07 -0.24 30.01
CA LYS A 432 -15.84 -0.41 30.81
C LYS A 432 -15.78 0.54 32.01
N LYS A 433 -16.48 0.17 33.08
CA LYS A 433 -16.22 0.69 34.42
C LYS A 433 -14.87 0.21 34.96
N PHE A 434 -13.84 1.03 34.85
CA PHE A 434 -12.70 1.04 35.79
C PHE A 434 -12.36 2.49 36.13
N SER A 435 -12.12 2.78 37.42
CA SER A 435 -11.88 4.15 37.91
C SER A 435 -10.46 4.61 37.60
N LEU A 436 -10.31 5.88 37.24
CA LEU A 436 -9.04 6.59 37.25
C LEU A 436 -9.02 7.53 38.47
N ASP A 437 -8.57 7.00 39.60
CA ASP A 437 -8.16 7.80 40.76
C ASP A 437 -6.63 7.75 40.89
N MET A 438 -5.94 8.52 40.04
CA MET A 438 -4.56 8.91 40.31
C MET A 438 -4.57 10.17 41.17
N GLN A 439 -4.51 9.98 42.49
CA GLN A 439 -4.00 11.01 43.39
C GLN A 439 -2.51 10.76 43.64
N ASN A 440 -1.73 11.83 43.78
CA ASN A 440 -0.29 11.75 43.99
C ASN A 440 0.02 11.09 45.34
N GLY A 441 0.79 9.99 45.30
CA GLY A 441 1.45 9.39 46.47
C GLY A 441 2.94 9.73 46.41
N GLU A 442 3.47 10.21 47.53
CA GLU A 442 4.77 10.86 47.71
C GLU A 442 6.00 10.06 47.21
N ALA A 443 7.08 10.79 46.95
CA ALA A 443 8.36 10.22 46.54
C ALA A 443 9.32 10.07 47.74
N ASP A 444 9.94 8.89 47.84
CA ASP A 444 11.18 8.57 48.58
C ASP A 444 11.69 7.23 47.97
N ASP A 445 12.98 6.91 47.91
CA ASP A 445 14.21 7.60 48.32
C ASP A 445 15.27 7.45 47.20
N VAL A 446 16.27 8.34 47.14
CA VAL A 446 17.30 8.40 46.08
C VAL A 446 18.68 8.10 46.66
N ASN A 447 19.20 6.89 46.44
CA ASN A 447 20.63 6.60 46.62
C ASN A 447 21.13 5.37 45.86
N GLY A 448 22.43 5.34 45.53
CA GLY A 448 23.13 4.12 45.09
C GLY A 448 23.40 3.94 43.59
N MET A 449 23.54 5.03 42.82
CA MET A 449 23.90 4.96 41.39
C MET A 449 25.33 4.39 41.19
N ILE A 450 25.41 3.13 40.75
CA ILE A 450 26.63 2.48 40.24
C ILE A 450 26.30 1.93 38.85
N PRO A 451 27.01 2.34 37.77
CA PRO A 451 26.85 1.70 36.48
C PRO A 451 27.30 0.24 36.56
N ARG A 452 26.48 -0.67 36.04
CA ARG A 452 26.82 -2.09 35.90
C ARG A 452 26.55 -2.51 34.47
N ASP A 453 27.61 -2.81 33.74
CA ASP A 453 27.60 -3.03 32.29
C ASP A 453 27.02 -4.40 31.93
N ASN A 454 25.71 -4.60 32.11
CA ASN A 454 25.06 -5.85 31.75
C ASN A 454 23.63 -5.65 31.21
N THR A 455 23.53 -5.46 29.89
CA THR A 455 22.26 -5.36 29.15
C THR A 455 21.34 -6.56 29.36
N ALA A 456 21.84 -7.79 29.50
CA ALA A 456 21.00 -8.95 29.79
C ALA A 456 20.56 -9.02 31.27
N GLY A 457 21.32 -8.39 32.18
CA GLY A 457 20.92 -8.14 33.56
C GLY A 457 19.81 -7.10 33.64
N ASP A 458 19.94 -6.00 32.89
CA ASP A 458 18.92 -4.96 32.76
C ASP A 458 17.68 -5.45 32.00
N ILE A 459 17.83 -6.29 30.97
CA ILE A 459 16.70 -6.99 30.33
C ILE A 459 16.06 -7.95 31.33
N LEU A 460 16.81 -8.71 32.14
CA LEU A 460 16.21 -9.56 33.18
C LEU A 460 15.55 -8.75 34.31
N HIS A 461 16.06 -7.56 34.65
CA HIS A 461 15.47 -6.69 35.67
C HIS A 461 14.29 -5.88 35.15
N GLN A 462 14.31 -5.48 33.88
CA GLN A 462 13.14 -4.97 33.16
C GLN A 462 12.11 -6.09 33.01
N MET A 463 12.47 -7.30 32.59
CA MET A 463 11.54 -8.44 32.52
C MET A 463 10.99 -8.80 33.89
N ALA A 464 11.78 -8.77 34.97
CA ALA A 464 11.27 -8.97 36.33
C ALA A 464 10.31 -7.86 36.75
N SER A 465 10.69 -6.58 36.55
CA SER A 465 9.83 -5.43 36.82
C SER A 465 8.58 -5.42 35.92
N ILE A 466 8.67 -5.90 34.69
CA ILE A 466 7.56 -6.06 33.74
C ILE A 466 6.70 -7.24 34.14
N LEU A 467 7.23 -8.35 34.67
CA LEU A 467 6.45 -9.47 35.20
C LEU A 467 5.72 -9.10 36.50
N GLU A 468 6.36 -8.35 37.39
CA GLU A 468 5.72 -7.77 38.57
C GLU A 468 4.67 -6.72 38.17
N ARG A 469 4.98 -5.87 37.18
CA ARG A 469 4.01 -4.92 36.61
C ARG A 469 2.91 -5.61 35.79
N ILE A 470 3.11 -6.79 35.20
CA ILE A 470 2.09 -7.61 34.53
C ILE A 470 1.10 -8.17 35.55
N HIS A 471 1.57 -8.55 36.74
CA HIS A 471 0.70 -8.92 37.86
C HIS A 471 -0.01 -7.71 38.49
N ALA A 472 0.57 -6.50 38.42
CA ALA A 472 -0.01 -5.28 38.98
C ALA A 472 -0.88 -4.46 37.99
N SER A 473 -0.67 -4.60 36.68
CA SER A 473 -1.37 -3.87 35.61
C SER A 473 -1.27 -4.60 34.26
N MET A 474 -2.29 -4.44 33.42
CA MET A 474 -2.27 -4.99 32.07
C MET A 474 -1.32 -4.17 31.19
N ALA A 475 -0.06 -4.60 31.09
CA ALA A 475 0.96 -3.97 30.24
C ALA A 475 0.47 -3.79 28.78
N SER A 476 0.94 -2.74 28.11
CA SER A 476 0.39 -2.21 26.85
C SER A 476 -0.11 -3.28 25.88
N ASN A 477 -1.45 -3.41 25.76
CA ASN A 477 -2.12 -4.31 24.82
C ASN A 477 -2.08 -3.77 23.37
N SER A 478 -0.95 -3.18 22.95
CA SER A 478 -0.80 -2.57 21.62
C SER A 478 0.65 -2.38 21.18
N ALA A 479 0.89 -2.68 19.91
CA ALA A 479 2.12 -2.52 19.16
C ALA A 479 2.36 -1.07 18.71
N ILE A 480 2.10 -0.09 19.59
CA ILE A 480 2.26 1.33 19.27
C ILE A 480 3.73 1.73 19.47
N GLY A 481 4.49 1.68 18.38
CA GLY A 481 5.93 1.91 18.33
C GLY A 481 6.37 3.33 18.66
N THR A 482 5.46 4.31 18.67
CA THR A 482 5.78 5.68 19.14
C THR A 482 6.12 5.73 20.62
N THR A 483 5.89 4.65 21.38
CA THR A 483 6.42 4.47 22.75
C THR A 483 7.93 4.22 22.80
N LEU A 484 8.56 3.87 21.67
CA LEU A 484 10.00 3.63 21.51
C LEU A 484 10.74 4.84 20.90
N LEU A 485 10.11 6.03 20.88
CA LEU A 485 10.77 7.27 20.48
C LEU A 485 11.62 7.83 21.63
N GLN A 486 12.88 8.15 21.35
CA GLN A 486 13.87 8.73 22.25
C GLN A 486 14.11 10.23 21.94
N GLY A 487 13.03 10.97 21.69
CA GLY A 487 13.05 12.41 21.41
C GLY A 487 13.08 12.79 19.93
N GLU A 488 12.92 11.84 19.01
CA GLU A 488 12.78 12.12 17.57
C GLU A 488 11.38 12.69 17.24
N GLU A 489 11.22 13.26 16.04
CA GLU A 489 9.90 13.72 15.58
C GLU A 489 8.93 12.56 15.37
N ASN A 490 7.83 12.54 16.12
CA ASN A 490 6.70 11.66 15.85
C ASN A 490 6.06 12.01 14.49
N ILE A 491 6.39 11.22 13.46
CA ILE A 491 5.79 11.33 12.13
C ILE A 491 4.43 10.62 12.00
N GLY A 492 3.96 9.92 13.03
CA GLY A 492 2.78 9.06 12.97
C GLY A 492 3.05 7.66 12.40
N GLN A 493 2.21 6.71 12.80
CA GLN A 493 2.29 5.32 12.39
C GLN A 493 1.78 5.15 10.95
N PHE A 494 2.22 4.08 10.29
CA PHE A 494 1.93 3.81 8.89
C PHE A 494 1.51 2.37 8.66
N LEU A 495 0.42 2.19 7.91
CA LEU A 495 -0.09 0.90 7.46
C LEU A 495 -0.26 0.90 5.93
N TYR A 496 0.12 -0.19 5.29
CA TYR A 496 -0.34 -0.56 3.96
C TYR A 496 -0.80 -2.02 3.91
N LEU A 497 -1.66 -2.34 2.96
CA LEU A 497 -2.13 -3.72 2.80
C LEU A 497 -0.99 -4.62 2.30
N GLU A 498 -1.21 -5.92 2.43
CA GLU A 498 -0.41 -6.93 1.74
C GLU A 498 -0.74 -6.97 0.24
N GLY A 499 -2.03 -7.01 -0.07
CA GLY A 499 -2.59 -6.83 -1.41
C GLY A 499 -4.05 -6.40 -1.32
N ILE A 500 -4.66 -5.96 -2.43
CA ILE A 500 -6.09 -5.59 -2.37
C ILE A 500 -7.00 -6.82 -2.19
N GLU A 501 -6.51 -8.03 -2.45
CA GLU A 501 -7.24 -9.28 -2.25
C GLU A 501 -6.97 -9.96 -0.89
N TYR A 502 -5.85 -9.62 -0.23
CA TYR A 502 -5.44 -10.17 1.07
C TYR A 502 -5.36 -9.06 2.13
N TYR A 503 -6.39 -9.00 2.99
CA TYR A 503 -6.63 -7.89 3.90
C TYR A 503 -5.86 -8.03 5.23
N MET A 504 -4.56 -7.78 5.19
CA MET A 504 -3.66 -7.70 6.36
C MET A 504 -2.82 -6.43 6.29
N TRP A 505 -2.59 -5.79 7.45
CA TRP A 505 -1.79 -4.57 7.54
C TRP A 505 -0.32 -4.88 7.83
N ASN A 506 0.57 -4.39 6.98
CA ASN A 506 2.03 -4.53 7.07
C ASN A 506 2.52 -5.99 7.21
N THR A 507 1.96 -6.94 6.45
CA THR A 507 2.44 -8.34 6.45
C THR A 507 3.96 -8.40 6.27
N TYR A 508 4.64 -8.98 7.25
CA TYR A 508 6.02 -8.62 7.56
C TYR A 508 7.05 -9.45 6.82
N ASP A 509 6.72 -10.72 6.56
CA ASP A 509 7.47 -11.62 5.68
C ASP A 509 7.42 -11.17 4.21
N VAL A 510 6.40 -10.38 3.82
CA VAL A 510 6.27 -9.68 2.53
C VAL A 510 6.99 -8.33 2.57
N HIS A 511 6.85 -7.56 3.66
CA HIS A 511 7.53 -6.29 3.90
C HIS A 511 9.05 -6.40 3.80
N PHE A 512 9.63 -7.54 4.18
CA PHE A 512 11.04 -7.90 3.96
C PHE A 512 11.58 -7.57 2.56
N TYR A 513 10.76 -7.82 1.53
CA TYR A 513 11.07 -7.56 0.13
C TYR A 513 10.76 -6.11 -0.27
N ALA A 514 9.60 -5.59 0.16
CA ALA A 514 9.11 -4.28 -0.24
C ALA A 514 9.84 -3.09 0.43
N SER A 515 10.40 -3.30 1.63
CA SER A 515 10.93 -2.26 2.52
C SER A 515 12.13 -1.50 1.96
N PHE A 516 12.80 -2.01 0.92
CA PHE A 516 13.85 -1.28 0.20
C PHE A 516 13.34 0.06 -0.37
N SER A 517 12.09 0.11 -0.85
CA SER A 517 11.47 1.36 -1.32
C SER A 517 11.28 2.38 -0.19
N LEU A 518 10.92 1.94 1.02
CA LEU A 518 10.71 2.82 2.17
C LEU A 518 12.01 3.26 2.83
N ILE A 519 13.02 2.38 3.02
CA ILE A 519 14.29 2.80 3.61
C ILE A 519 15.05 3.80 2.71
N MET A 520 14.96 3.65 1.38
CA MET A 520 15.62 4.55 0.43
C MET A 520 14.91 5.89 0.27
N LEU A 521 13.57 5.91 0.26
CA LEU A 521 12.80 7.12 -0.08
C LEU A 521 12.13 7.81 1.11
N PHE A 522 11.73 7.05 2.13
CA PHE A 522 11.01 7.54 3.30
C PHE A 522 11.49 6.87 4.61
N PRO A 523 12.79 6.94 4.96
CA PRO A 523 13.36 6.19 6.07
C PRO A 523 12.63 6.36 7.41
N LYS A 524 12.07 7.54 7.74
CA LYS A 524 11.27 7.69 8.97
C LYS A 524 10.01 6.81 8.99
N LEU A 525 9.37 6.56 7.84
CA LEU A 525 8.23 5.64 7.73
C LEU A 525 8.67 4.19 7.98
N GLN A 526 9.77 3.77 7.36
CA GLN A 526 10.37 2.46 7.61
C GLN A 526 10.68 2.26 9.10
N LEU A 527 11.36 3.23 9.72
CA LEU A 527 11.68 3.19 11.15
C LEU A 527 10.44 3.32 12.07
N SER A 528 9.28 3.77 11.56
CA SER A 528 8.02 3.69 12.30
C SER A 528 7.44 2.26 12.27
N ILE A 529 7.43 1.62 11.10
CA ILE A 529 7.00 0.21 10.97
C ILE A 529 7.87 -0.67 11.89
N GLN A 530 9.19 -0.49 11.87
CA GLN A 530 10.09 -1.28 12.72
C GLN A 530 9.89 -1.04 14.22
N ARG A 531 9.56 0.19 14.65
CA ARG A 531 9.18 0.45 16.06
C ARG A 531 7.85 -0.21 16.41
N ASP A 532 6.85 -0.22 15.53
CA ASP A 532 5.57 -0.92 15.75
C ASP A 532 5.80 -2.44 15.89
N PHE A 533 6.61 -3.05 15.00
CA PHE A 533 6.94 -4.48 15.09
C PHE A 533 7.81 -4.83 16.31
N ALA A 534 8.76 -3.98 16.69
CA ALA A 534 9.53 -4.16 17.93
C ALA A 534 8.60 -4.18 19.16
N ALA A 535 7.66 -3.22 19.26
CA ALA A 535 6.63 -3.24 20.30
C ALA A 535 5.78 -4.51 20.23
N ALA A 536 5.45 -5.00 19.04
CA ALA A 536 4.66 -6.22 18.85
C ALA A 536 5.39 -7.52 19.26
N VAL A 537 6.72 -7.61 19.10
CA VAL A 537 7.53 -8.74 19.62
C VAL A 537 7.37 -8.88 21.13
N MET A 538 7.29 -7.75 21.83
CA MET A 538 7.12 -7.67 23.29
C MET A 538 5.66 -7.89 23.75
N MET A 539 4.69 -8.03 22.83
CA MET A 539 3.30 -8.37 23.16
C MET A 539 3.08 -9.89 23.30
N HIS A 540 2.15 -10.24 24.19
CA HIS A 540 1.51 -11.55 24.27
C HIS A 540 -0.02 -11.36 24.30
N ASP A 541 -0.76 -11.99 23.38
CA ASP A 541 -2.23 -12.11 23.44
C ASP A 541 -2.62 -13.61 23.49
N PRO A 542 -3.09 -14.11 24.64
CA PRO A 542 -3.54 -15.49 24.81
C PRO A 542 -4.95 -15.75 24.25
N GLU A 543 -5.62 -14.77 23.61
CA GLU A 543 -6.87 -14.98 22.88
C GLU A 543 -6.73 -16.18 21.93
N LYS A 544 -7.56 -17.20 22.09
CA LYS A 544 -7.47 -18.42 21.28
C LYS A 544 -8.09 -18.20 19.91
N LEU A 545 -7.29 -18.43 18.86
CA LEU A 545 -7.71 -18.37 17.46
C LEU A 545 -7.80 -19.78 16.88
N ARG A 546 -8.81 -20.00 16.04
CA ARG A 546 -9.00 -21.27 15.35
C ARG A 546 -8.30 -21.22 14.00
N LEU A 547 -7.31 -22.09 13.82
CA LEU A 547 -6.53 -22.16 12.59
C LEU A 547 -7.36 -22.78 11.44
N LEU A 548 -7.16 -22.30 10.22
CA LEU A 548 -7.90 -22.78 9.04
C LEU A 548 -7.26 -24.01 8.39
N HIS A 549 -5.95 -24.24 8.55
CA HIS A 549 -5.29 -25.40 7.93
C HIS A 549 -5.70 -26.73 8.57
N ASP A 550 -5.85 -26.81 9.90
CA ASP A 550 -6.20 -28.04 10.64
C ASP A 550 -7.52 -27.94 11.43
N GLY A 551 -7.89 -26.76 11.92
CA GLY A 551 -9.03 -26.52 12.81
C GLY A 551 -8.71 -26.51 14.31
N ASN A 552 -7.43 -26.52 14.72
CA ASN A 552 -6.98 -26.44 16.12
C ASN A 552 -6.95 -25.00 16.67
N TRP A 553 -6.55 -24.83 17.94
CA TRP A 553 -6.62 -23.55 18.68
C TRP A 553 -5.24 -23.04 19.18
N ALA A 554 -4.57 -22.23 18.36
CA ALA A 554 -3.38 -21.48 18.76
C ALA A 554 -3.73 -20.29 19.68
N ALA A 555 -2.73 -19.70 20.33
CA ALA A 555 -2.85 -18.32 20.82
C ALA A 555 -2.90 -17.35 19.62
N ARG A 556 -3.28 -16.09 19.84
CA ARG A 556 -3.12 -15.04 18.81
C ARG A 556 -1.66 -14.68 18.61
N LYS A 557 -0.91 -14.53 19.71
CA LYS A 557 0.47 -14.03 19.72
C LYS A 557 1.19 -14.44 20.99
N VAL A 558 2.35 -15.07 20.91
CA VAL A 558 3.23 -15.29 22.07
C VAL A 558 4.35 -14.25 22.16
N LEU A 559 4.88 -14.02 23.36
CA LEU A 559 6.05 -13.16 23.59
C LEU A 559 7.27 -13.69 22.80
N GLY A 560 8.05 -12.81 22.19
CA GLY A 560 9.28 -13.17 21.48
C GLY A 560 9.08 -13.59 20.02
N ALA A 561 7.91 -14.08 19.63
CA ALA A 561 7.54 -14.21 18.22
C ALA A 561 7.38 -12.81 17.57
N VAL A 562 7.81 -12.65 16.33
CA VAL A 562 7.41 -11.54 15.46
C VAL A 562 6.02 -11.89 14.89
N PRO A 563 5.01 -11.00 14.95
CA PRO A 563 3.74 -11.28 14.31
C PRO A 563 3.88 -11.26 12.79
N HIS A 564 3.01 -12.00 12.11
CA HIS A 564 2.87 -11.97 10.66
C HIS A 564 2.40 -10.60 10.17
N ASP A 565 1.37 -10.04 10.81
CA ASP A 565 0.75 -8.77 10.44
C ASP A 565 0.34 -7.94 11.67
N LEU A 566 0.21 -6.62 11.51
CA LEU A 566 -0.24 -5.72 12.57
C LEU A 566 -1.75 -5.76 12.83
N GLY A 567 -2.50 -6.63 12.14
CA GLY A 567 -3.93 -6.85 12.29
C GLY A 567 -4.73 -6.52 11.03
N LEU A 568 -6.06 -6.48 11.20
CA LEU A 568 -7.03 -6.03 10.19
C LEU A 568 -8.06 -5.07 10.81
N TYR A 569 -8.86 -5.58 11.76
CA TYR A 569 -10.01 -4.87 12.33
C TYR A 569 -9.65 -3.83 13.39
N ASP A 570 -8.51 -4.01 14.06
CA ASP A 570 -8.03 -3.20 15.17
C ASP A 570 -6.49 -3.18 15.14
N PRO A 571 -5.88 -2.57 14.11
CA PRO A 571 -4.44 -2.65 13.91
C PRO A 571 -3.66 -2.11 15.11
N TRP A 572 -2.43 -2.59 15.27
CA TRP A 572 -1.59 -2.46 16.46
C TRP A 572 -2.12 -3.15 17.73
N PHE A 573 -3.44 -3.21 17.95
CA PHE A 573 -4.05 -3.81 19.15
C PHE A 573 -4.37 -5.31 19.00
N LYS A 574 -4.77 -5.75 17.81
CA LYS A 574 -5.00 -7.17 17.48
C LYS A 574 -4.21 -7.58 16.24
N VAL A 575 -2.90 -7.73 16.46
CA VAL A 575 -1.94 -8.34 15.52
C VAL A 575 -2.29 -9.79 15.18
N ASN A 576 -1.68 -10.36 14.14
CA ASN A 576 -2.01 -11.68 13.59
C ASN A 576 -3.50 -11.80 13.23
N ALA A 577 -3.93 -11.08 12.20
CA ALA A 577 -5.21 -11.32 11.52
C ALA A 577 -5.14 -12.58 10.66
N TYR A 578 -3.97 -12.91 10.11
CA TYR A 578 -3.71 -14.19 9.46
C TYR A 578 -4.03 -15.36 10.41
N THR A 579 -4.78 -16.34 9.90
CA THR A 579 -5.30 -17.47 10.69
C THR A 579 -5.21 -18.81 9.96
N LEU A 580 -4.45 -18.90 8.86
CA LEU A 580 -4.30 -20.15 8.12
C LEU A 580 -3.44 -21.15 8.92
N TYR A 581 -2.19 -20.77 9.20
CA TYR A 581 -1.23 -21.48 10.04
C TYR A 581 -0.97 -20.73 11.36
N ASN A 582 -0.28 -21.40 12.30
CA ASN A 582 0.19 -20.74 13.52
C ASN A 582 1.50 -20.00 13.24
N THR A 583 1.42 -18.69 13.05
CA THR A 583 2.58 -17.85 12.71
C THR A 583 3.56 -17.66 13.86
N ASP A 584 3.16 -17.93 15.12
CA ASP A 584 4.10 -18.04 16.25
C ASP A 584 5.13 -19.18 16.04
N ARG A 585 4.89 -20.14 15.13
CA ARG A 585 5.85 -21.19 14.75
C ARG A 585 6.69 -20.88 13.50
N TRP A 586 6.49 -19.74 12.83
CA TRP A 586 7.16 -19.49 11.55
C TRP A 586 8.67 -19.24 11.69
N LYS A 587 9.46 -19.78 10.75
CA LYS A 587 10.93 -19.83 10.81
C LYS A 587 11.60 -18.62 10.15
N ASP A 588 10.88 -17.84 9.35
CA ASP A 588 11.41 -16.69 8.60
C ASP A 588 11.13 -15.33 9.26
N LEU A 589 9.98 -15.13 9.91
CA LEU A 589 9.56 -13.84 10.50
C LEU A 589 10.60 -13.24 11.47
N ASN A 590 11.09 -14.02 12.43
CA ASN A 590 12.10 -13.55 13.40
C ASN A 590 13.45 -13.21 12.72
N PRO A 591 14.05 -14.08 11.88
CA PRO A 591 15.22 -13.71 11.08
C PRO A 591 15.03 -12.47 10.20
N LYS A 592 13.89 -12.36 9.50
CA LYS A 592 13.55 -11.20 8.64
C LYS A 592 13.43 -9.90 9.44
N PHE A 593 13.00 -9.95 10.69
CA PHE A 593 12.95 -8.78 11.59
C PHE A 593 14.36 -8.30 11.95
N VAL A 594 15.20 -9.20 12.42
CA VAL A 594 16.58 -8.86 12.82
C VAL A 594 17.41 -8.36 11.64
N LEU A 595 17.24 -8.96 10.45
CA LEU A 595 17.86 -8.51 9.21
C LEU A 595 17.41 -7.11 8.78
N GLN A 596 16.10 -6.83 8.80
CA GLN A 596 15.58 -5.50 8.47
C GLN A 596 16.01 -4.44 9.47
N VAL A 597 15.90 -4.72 10.77
CA VAL A 597 16.33 -3.80 11.83
C VAL A 597 17.81 -3.45 11.70
N TYR A 598 18.69 -4.43 11.49
CA TYR A 598 20.12 -4.13 11.30
C TYR A 598 20.38 -3.34 10.01
N ARG A 599 19.76 -3.71 8.88
CA ARG A 599 19.82 -2.93 7.62
C ARG A 599 19.43 -1.47 7.88
N ASP A 600 18.30 -1.26 8.54
CA ASP A 600 17.70 0.06 8.72
C ASP A 600 18.51 0.93 9.70
N VAL A 601 19.15 0.32 10.71
CA VAL A 601 20.16 0.97 11.57
C VAL A 601 21.36 1.44 10.74
N VAL A 602 22.02 0.55 9.99
CA VAL A 602 23.23 0.94 9.23
C VAL A 602 22.91 1.82 8.02
N ALA A 603 21.69 1.78 7.49
CA ALA A 603 21.23 2.67 6.42
C ALA A 603 21.05 4.12 6.89
N THR A 604 20.72 4.34 8.17
CA THR A 604 20.34 5.65 8.70
C THR A 604 21.34 6.23 9.70
N GLY A 605 22.14 5.37 10.35
CA GLY A 605 22.96 5.74 11.50
C GLY A 605 22.15 6.05 12.77
N ASP A 606 20.86 5.70 12.82
CA ASP A 606 19.97 6.02 13.97
C ASP A 606 20.28 5.12 15.18
N LYS A 607 21.27 5.55 15.98
CA LYS A 607 21.66 4.93 17.25
C LYS A 607 20.57 4.98 18.33
N SER A 608 19.65 5.94 18.27
CA SER A 608 18.49 6.02 19.16
C SER A 608 17.50 4.88 18.87
N PHE A 609 17.13 4.72 17.60
CA PHE A 609 16.35 3.59 17.11
C PHE A 609 17.02 2.26 17.46
N ALA A 610 18.33 2.09 17.17
CA ALA A 610 19.08 0.87 17.45
C ALA A 610 18.94 0.42 18.92
N ARG A 611 19.18 1.33 19.87
CA ARG A 611 19.02 1.05 21.32
C ARG A 611 17.57 0.78 21.71
N ALA A 612 16.62 1.49 21.11
CA ALA A 612 15.20 1.35 21.43
C ALA A 612 14.62 -0.01 21.00
N VAL A 613 15.08 -0.57 19.88
CA VAL A 613 14.61 -1.88 19.38
C VAL A 613 15.47 -3.06 19.81
N TRP A 614 16.69 -2.84 20.32
CA TRP A 614 17.61 -3.91 20.74
C TRP A 614 16.98 -4.97 21.67
N PRO A 615 16.21 -4.63 22.73
CA PRO A 615 15.57 -5.63 23.58
C PRO A 615 14.62 -6.55 22.80
N SER A 616 13.97 -6.02 21.76
CA SER A 616 13.04 -6.78 20.91
C SER A 616 13.81 -7.72 19.96
N VAL A 617 14.95 -7.27 19.41
CA VAL A 617 15.85 -8.14 18.62
C VAL A 617 16.41 -9.27 19.48
N TYR A 618 16.91 -8.97 20.67
CA TYR A 618 17.42 -9.97 21.61
C TYR A 618 16.35 -11.01 21.96
N MET A 619 15.12 -10.57 22.25
CA MET A 619 13.98 -11.46 22.53
C MET A 619 13.56 -12.28 21.30
N ALA A 620 13.59 -11.71 20.10
CA ALA A 620 13.29 -12.43 18.86
C ALA A 620 14.33 -13.52 18.55
N MET A 621 15.62 -13.27 18.81
CA MET A 621 16.66 -14.30 18.68
C MET A 621 16.52 -15.38 19.75
N ALA A 622 16.32 -15.01 21.01
CA ALA A 622 16.12 -15.96 22.11
C ALA A 622 14.88 -16.86 21.92
N TYR A 623 13.84 -16.36 21.23
CA TYR A 623 12.66 -17.14 20.87
C TYR A 623 12.97 -18.26 19.87
N MET A 624 13.89 -18.06 18.92
CA MET A 624 14.20 -19.03 17.86
C MET A 624 14.96 -20.27 18.36
N GLU A 625 15.58 -20.21 19.55
CA GLU A 625 16.33 -21.31 20.18
C GLU A 625 15.51 -22.59 20.42
N GLN A 626 14.17 -22.53 20.33
CA GLN A 626 13.30 -23.69 20.44
C GLN A 626 13.16 -24.49 19.13
N PHE A 627 13.51 -23.88 17.99
CA PHE A 627 13.48 -24.50 16.66
C PHE A 627 14.86 -24.97 16.20
N ASP A 628 15.86 -24.88 17.07
CA ASP A 628 17.14 -25.60 17.00
C ASP A 628 16.94 -26.88 17.84
N ARG A 629 16.50 -27.99 17.24
CA ARG A 629 16.12 -29.19 18.00
C ARG A 629 17.31 -30.07 18.33
N ASP A 630 18.27 -30.22 17.41
CA ASP A 630 19.43 -31.13 17.59
C ASP A 630 20.62 -30.50 18.35
N LYS A 631 20.66 -29.15 18.46
CA LYS A 631 21.69 -28.35 19.12
C LYS A 631 23.02 -28.22 18.37
N ASP A 632 23.02 -28.44 17.05
CA ASP A 632 24.12 -28.03 16.18
C ASP A 632 24.15 -26.50 15.94
N GLY A 633 23.01 -25.81 16.11
CA GLY A 633 22.88 -24.34 16.07
C GLY A 633 22.13 -23.80 14.85
N MET A 634 21.71 -24.66 13.92
CA MET A 634 20.74 -24.33 12.88
C MET A 634 19.29 -24.33 13.43
N ILE A 635 18.32 -23.84 12.66
CA ILE A 635 16.88 -24.05 12.92
C ILE A 635 16.26 -25.00 11.89
N GLU A 636 15.35 -25.88 12.30
CA GLU A 636 14.67 -26.83 11.41
C GLU A 636 13.20 -26.47 11.18
N ASN A 637 12.78 -26.47 9.92
CA ASN A 637 11.39 -26.42 9.46
C ASN A 637 10.63 -27.72 9.81
N GLU A 638 9.32 -27.61 10.02
CA GLU A 638 8.55 -28.61 10.78
C GLU A 638 7.62 -29.52 9.93
N ASP A 639 7.91 -29.71 8.64
CA ASP A 639 7.10 -30.52 7.68
C ASP A 639 5.68 -29.95 7.45
N PHE A 640 5.54 -28.63 7.59
CA PHE A 640 4.38 -27.86 7.18
C PHE A 640 4.82 -26.48 6.66
N PRO A 641 3.93 -25.69 6.03
CA PRO A 641 4.25 -24.31 5.64
C PRO A 641 4.41 -23.39 6.86
N ASP A 642 5.65 -23.23 7.30
CA ASP A 642 6.06 -22.43 8.45
C ASP A 642 6.91 -21.21 8.05
N GLN A 643 6.60 -20.62 6.88
CA GLN A 643 7.26 -19.44 6.31
C GLN A 643 6.42 -18.86 5.14
N THR A 644 6.83 -17.71 4.55
CA THR A 644 6.10 -16.94 3.51
C THR A 644 5.51 -17.75 2.33
N TYR A 645 6.14 -18.86 1.93
CA TYR A 645 5.56 -19.83 0.98
C TYR A 645 4.55 -20.73 1.71
N ASP A 646 3.42 -20.13 2.09
CA ASP A 646 2.45 -20.66 3.05
C ASP A 646 1.60 -21.86 2.57
N VAL A 647 1.82 -22.36 1.34
CA VAL A 647 1.32 -23.68 0.90
C VAL A 647 2.41 -24.55 0.24
N TRP A 648 3.69 -24.28 0.53
CA TRP A 648 4.83 -25.12 0.16
C TRP A 648 5.62 -25.50 1.42
N SER A 649 5.44 -26.72 1.91
CA SER A 649 6.09 -27.21 3.14
C SER A 649 7.61 -27.36 2.98
N MET A 650 8.34 -26.99 4.04
CA MET A 650 9.76 -27.32 4.22
C MET A 650 9.92 -28.30 5.39
N ALA A 651 10.88 -29.22 5.31
CA ALA A 651 11.18 -30.19 6.35
C ALA A 651 12.68 -30.27 6.64
N GLY A 652 13.07 -30.15 7.91
CA GLY A 652 14.49 -30.11 8.26
C GLY A 652 15.11 -28.75 7.97
N ILE A 653 16.38 -28.70 7.59
CA ILE A 653 17.11 -27.47 7.33
C ILE A 653 16.84 -27.01 5.90
N SER A 654 16.11 -25.91 5.71
CA SER A 654 15.87 -25.34 4.37
C SER A 654 16.96 -24.36 3.91
N ALA A 655 17.17 -24.25 2.60
CA ALA A 655 18.05 -23.23 2.03
C ALA A 655 17.56 -21.81 2.34
N TYR A 656 16.23 -21.62 2.36
CA TYR A 656 15.57 -20.35 2.66
C TYR A 656 15.69 -19.94 4.12
N CYS A 657 15.05 -20.68 5.05
CA CYS A 657 15.03 -20.30 6.47
C CYS A 657 16.40 -20.45 7.12
N GLY A 658 17.17 -21.50 6.76
CA GLY A 658 18.54 -21.67 7.25
C GLY A 658 19.47 -20.55 6.79
N GLY A 659 19.32 -20.09 5.54
CA GLY A 659 20.10 -18.96 5.01
C GLY A 659 19.77 -17.66 5.72
N LEU A 660 18.46 -17.38 5.91
CA LEU A 660 17.99 -16.24 6.68
C LEU A 660 18.47 -16.28 8.13
N TRP A 661 18.47 -17.44 8.79
CA TRP A 661 18.95 -17.62 10.17
C TRP A 661 20.45 -17.34 10.32
N VAL A 662 21.29 -17.86 9.42
CA VAL A 662 22.73 -17.58 9.41
C VAL A 662 23.00 -16.08 9.22
N ALA A 663 22.27 -15.43 8.32
CA ALA A 663 22.41 -13.99 8.11
C ALA A 663 21.91 -13.18 9.32
N ALA A 664 20.79 -13.57 9.93
CA ALA A 664 20.21 -12.93 11.11
C ALA A 664 21.07 -13.07 12.37
N LEU A 665 21.74 -14.21 12.57
CA LEU A 665 22.73 -14.39 13.64
C LEU A 665 23.90 -13.40 13.49
N GLN A 666 24.39 -13.19 12.28
CA GLN A 666 25.45 -12.22 12.02
C GLN A 666 24.95 -10.77 12.22
N ALA A 667 23.72 -10.47 11.78
CA ALA A 667 23.08 -9.17 11.98
C ALA A 667 22.80 -8.87 13.47
N ALA A 668 22.41 -9.87 14.27
CA ALA A 668 22.26 -9.75 15.72
C ALA A 668 23.60 -9.48 16.41
N SER A 669 24.67 -10.16 15.98
CA SER A 669 26.03 -9.91 16.46
C SER A 669 26.49 -8.48 16.16
N ALA A 670 26.28 -8.01 14.92
CA ALA A 670 26.68 -6.68 14.50
C ALA A 670 25.80 -5.58 15.14
N LEU A 671 24.51 -5.82 15.34
CA LEU A 671 23.64 -4.87 16.06
C LEU A 671 24.00 -4.77 17.54
N ALA A 672 24.39 -5.88 18.18
CA ALA A 672 24.90 -5.88 19.54
C ALA A 672 26.13 -4.98 19.69
N HIS A 673 27.07 -5.06 18.73
CA HIS A 673 28.21 -4.15 18.65
C HIS A 673 27.78 -2.67 18.54
N GLU A 674 26.86 -2.38 17.60
CA GLU A 674 26.36 -1.02 17.35
C GLU A 674 25.64 -0.36 18.55
N VAL A 675 25.19 -1.16 19.54
CA VAL A 675 24.60 -0.68 20.81
C VAL A 675 25.49 -0.87 22.05
N GLY A 676 26.63 -1.56 21.93
CA GLY A 676 27.62 -1.79 23.01
C GLY A 676 27.48 -3.09 23.81
N ASP A 677 26.59 -4.02 23.42
CA ASP A 677 26.39 -5.30 24.11
C ASP A 677 27.39 -6.38 23.64
N GLN A 678 28.66 -6.23 24.05
CA GLN A 678 29.76 -7.13 23.71
C GLN A 678 29.50 -8.61 24.09
N ALA A 679 28.66 -8.85 25.10
CA ALA A 679 28.32 -10.20 25.53
C ALA A 679 27.38 -10.87 24.53
N SER A 680 26.37 -10.16 24.05
CA SER A 680 25.47 -10.63 22.99
C SER A 680 26.17 -10.69 21.64
N GLU A 681 27.06 -9.74 21.32
CA GLU A 681 27.92 -9.76 20.12
C GLU A 681 28.65 -11.10 20.02
N LYS A 682 29.44 -11.44 21.04
CA LYS A 682 30.18 -12.69 21.08
C LYS A 682 29.27 -13.93 21.10
N LEU A 683 28.10 -13.87 21.76
CA LEU A 683 27.15 -14.98 21.78
C LEU A 683 26.61 -15.30 20.37
N PHE A 684 26.16 -14.27 19.65
CA PHE A 684 25.58 -14.44 18.32
C PHE A 684 26.65 -14.77 17.27
N TRP A 685 27.88 -14.25 17.39
CA TRP A 685 29.00 -14.68 16.54
C TRP A 685 29.32 -16.18 16.64
N ASN A 686 29.45 -16.71 17.87
CA ASN A 686 29.71 -18.15 18.09
C ASN A 686 28.57 -19.05 17.56
N LYS A 687 27.34 -18.52 17.44
CA LYS A 687 26.20 -19.21 16.83
C LYS A 687 26.23 -19.10 15.30
N TYR A 688 26.55 -17.93 14.75
CA TYR A 688 26.74 -17.71 13.31
C TYR A 688 27.75 -18.69 12.71
N GLU A 689 28.92 -18.87 13.34
CA GLU A 689 29.96 -19.78 12.83
C GLU A 689 29.48 -21.23 12.74
N LYS A 690 28.75 -21.70 13.76
CA LYS A 690 28.13 -23.04 13.76
C LYS A 690 27.07 -23.17 12.67
N ALA A 691 26.06 -22.30 12.69
CA ALA A 691 24.95 -22.33 11.75
C ALA A 691 25.44 -22.24 10.29
N LYS A 692 26.48 -21.44 10.02
CA LYS A 692 27.11 -21.34 8.70
C LYS A 692 27.81 -22.64 8.29
N SER A 693 28.52 -23.30 9.20
CA SER A 693 29.10 -24.63 8.94
C SER A 693 28.04 -25.69 8.65
N VAL A 694 26.85 -25.54 9.22
CA VAL A 694 25.72 -26.46 9.05
C VAL A 694 24.98 -26.20 7.75
N TYR A 695 24.71 -24.94 7.42
CA TYR A 695 24.11 -24.52 6.15
C TYR A 695 24.91 -25.01 4.93
N GLY A 696 26.24 -25.09 5.06
CA GLY A 696 27.11 -25.67 4.04
C GLY A 696 26.82 -27.14 3.67
N LYS A 697 26.08 -27.89 4.51
CA LYS A 697 25.64 -29.28 4.21
C LYS A 697 24.67 -29.34 3.02
N LEU A 698 23.86 -28.29 2.78
CA LEU A 698 22.86 -28.24 1.70
C LEU A 698 23.45 -28.08 0.29
N TRP A 699 24.75 -27.77 0.18
CA TRP A 699 25.42 -27.60 -1.11
C TRP A 699 25.63 -28.96 -1.81
N ASN A 700 24.83 -29.24 -2.83
CA ASN A 700 24.86 -30.51 -3.57
C ASN A 700 25.98 -30.61 -4.62
N GLY A 701 26.84 -29.60 -4.74
CA GLY A 701 27.87 -29.49 -5.78
C GLY A 701 27.52 -28.56 -6.94
N SER A 702 26.28 -28.06 -7.03
CA SER A 702 25.88 -27.11 -8.08
C SER A 702 24.85 -26.04 -7.65
N TYR A 703 24.02 -26.32 -6.65
CA TYR A 703 23.09 -25.37 -6.02
C TYR A 703 22.84 -25.81 -4.56
N PHE A 704 22.01 -25.08 -3.82
CA PHE A 704 21.57 -25.47 -2.48
C PHE A 704 20.24 -26.22 -2.58
N ASN A 705 20.17 -27.43 -2.01
CA ASN A 705 18.93 -28.20 -1.90
C ASN A 705 17.84 -27.36 -1.21
N TYR A 706 16.58 -27.52 -1.63
CA TYR A 706 15.42 -26.83 -1.04
C TYR A 706 15.37 -27.02 0.49
N ASP A 707 15.49 -28.28 0.93
CA ASP A 707 15.75 -28.68 2.31
C ASP A 707 16.55 -30.00 2.39
N ASP A 708 16.80 -30.51 3.60
CA ASP A 708 17.46 -31.81 3.84
C ASP A 708 16.51 -32.95 4.23
N GLY A 709 15.21 -32.81 3.93
CA GLY A 709 14.21 -33.84 4.19
C GLY A 709 14.41 -35.14 3.40
N ASP A 710 13.87 -36.25 3.93
CA ASP A 710 13.87 -37.59 3.30
C ASP A 710 12.85 -37.69 2.12
N ASN A 711 12.80 -36.70 1.23
CA ASN A 711 11.83 -36.65 0.12
C ASN A 711 12.44 -36.12 -1.20
N ILE A 712 11.67 -36.15 -2.30
CA ILE A 712 12.14 -35.73 -3.63
C ILE A 712 12.13 -34.20 -3.83
N VAL A 713 11.17 -33.49 -3.23
CA VAL A 713 11.01 -32.03 -3.30
C VAL A 713 12.20 -31.31 -2.67
N SER A 714 12.87 -31.93 -1.70
CA SER A 714 14.17 -31.52 -1.13
C SER A 714 15.25 -31.27 -2.20
N THR A 715 15.16 -31.90 -3.38
CA THR A 715 16.07 -31.66 -4.52
C THR A 715 15.62 -30.55 -5.49
N SER A 716 14.52 -29.85 -5.20
CA SER A 716 14.02 -28.74 -6.02
C SER A 716 14.96 -27.53 -5.97
N ILE A 717 15.06 -26.80 -7.07
CA ILE A 717 15.82 -25.56 -7.20
C ILE A 717 14.87 -24.39 -6.88
N GLN A 718 14.99 -23.81 -5.69
CA GLN A 718 14.17 -22.67 -5.28
C GLN A 718 14.75 -21.33 -5.80
N ALA A 719 13.89 -20.43 -6.28
CA ALA A 719 14.29 -19.08 -6.70
C ALA A 719 14.95 -18.27 -5.58
N ASP A 720 14.42 -18.38 -4.35
CA ASP A 720 14.87 -17.60 -3.19
C ASP A 720 15.85 -18.35 -2.27
N GLN A 721 16.49 -19.42 -2.76
CA GLN A 721 17.40 -20.27 -1.96
C GLN A 721 18.59 -19.50 -1.33
N LEU A 722 18.86 -18.28 -1.79
CA LEU A 722 19.93 -17.39 -1.31
C LEU A 722 19.41 -16.12 -0.61
N ALA A 723 18.14 -16.06 -0.16
CA ALA A 723 17.55 -14.90 0.51
C ALA A 723 18.43 -14.33 1.65
N GLY A 724 19.07 -15.21 2.43
CA GLY A 724 20.01 -14.80 3.49
C GLY A 724 21.32 -14.19 2.97
N GLN A 725 21.87 -14.68 1.86
CA GLN A 725 23.08 -14.14 1.23
C GLN A 725 22.80 -12.76 0.64
N TRP A 726 21.65 -12.61 -0.04
CA TRP A 726 21.14 -11.34 -0.54
C TRP A 726 21.04 -10.29 0.56
N TYR A 727 20.40 -10.63 1.68
CA TYR A 727 20.22 -9.68 2.78
C TYR A 727 21.49 -9.42 3.57
N ALA A 728 22.35 -10.43 3.75
CA ALA A 728 23.68 -10.22 4.33
C ALA A 728 24.46 -9.19 3.52
N LYS A 729 24.51 -9.33 2.18
CA LYS A 729 25.14 -8.33 1.31
C LYS A 729 24.41 -7.00 1.25
N ALA A 730 23.09 -6.96 1.36
CA ALA A 730 22.34 -5.71 1.49
C ALA A 730 22.73 -4.92 2.75
N CYS A 731 23.12 -5.63 3.82
CA CYS A 731 23.65 -5.07 5.06
C CYS A 731 25.18 -4.90 5.09
N ASP A 732 25.89 -5.23 3.99
CA ASP A 732 27.37 -5.29 3.94
C ASP A 732 27.97 -6.20 5.05
N LEU A 733 27.28 -7.28 5.39
CA LEU A 733 27.75 -8.34 6.28
C LEU A 733 28.64 -9.33 5.51
N PHE A 734 29.45 -10.12 6.23
CA PHE A 734 30.28 -11.15 5.61
C PHE A 734 29.39 -12.18 4.86
N PRO A 735 29.74 -12.57 3.62
CA PRO A 735 29.01 -13.58 2.87
C PRO A 735 28.74 -14.85 3.68
N ILE A 736 27.52 -15.35 3.63
CA ILE A 736 27.15 -16.62 4.29
C ILE A 736 27.59 -17.82 3.44
N VAL A 737 27.68 -17.65 2.12
CA VAL A 737 28.19 -18.64 1.15
C VAL A 737 29.41 -18.10 0.37
N GLU A 738 30.21 -19.02 -0.17
CA GLU A 738 31.28 -18.70 -1.11
C GLU A 738 30.72 -18.14 -2.43
N LYS A 739 31.43 -17.17 -3.04
CA LYS A 739 30.99 -16.50 -4.26
C LYS A 739 30.69 -17.47 -5.41
N ASP A 740 31.59 -18.41 -5.67
CA ASP A 740 31.48 -19.34 -6.80
C ASP A 740 30.25 -20.27 -6.64
N LYS A 741 29.94 -20.65 -5.39
CA LYS A 741 28.71 -21.41 -5.04
C LYS A 741 27.45 -20.56 -5.24
N ALA A 742 27.47 -19.30 -4.83
CA ALA A 742 26.38 -18.36 -5.07
C ALA A 742 26.13 -18.16 -6.58
N GLN A 743 27.17 -17.90 -7.36
CA GLN A 743 27.05 -17.72 -8.82
C GLN A 743 26.52 -18.99 -9.51
N SER A 744 27.04 -20.18 -9.18
CA SER A 744 26.55 -21.47 -9.71
C SER A 744 25.07 -21.76 -9.37
N ALA A 745 24.60 -21.34 -8.19
CA ALA A 745 23.19 -21.45 -7.80
C ALA A 745 22.31 -20.44 -8.55
N LEU A 746 22.79 -19.21 -8.76
CA LEU A 746 22.07 -18.16 -9.49
C LEU A 746 21.99 -18.44 -11.00
N GLU A 747 23.01 -19.07 -11.60
CA GLU A 747 23.04 -19.46 -13.02
C GLU A 747 21.95 -20.47 -13.45
N LYS A 748 21.20 -21.03 -12.49
CA LYS A 748 20.00 -21.84 -12.75
C LYS A 748 18.84 -21.02 -13.31
N PHE A 749 18.82 -19.70 -13.05
CA PHE A 749 17.75 -18.79 -13.45
C PHE A 749 18.27 -17.87 -14.55
N LYS A 750 17.91 -18.16 -15.80
CA LYS A 750 18.30 -17.37 -16.98
C LYS A 750 17.33 -17.53 -18.15
N ASP A 751 17.40 -16.59 -19.08
CA ASP A 751 16.71 -16.60 -20.39
C ASP A 751 15.16 -16.69 -20.36
N GLY A 752 14.55 -16.58 -19.17
CA GLY A 752 13.09 -16.63 -18.97
C GLY A 752 12.39 -15.28 -19.24
N LYS A 753 11.32 -15.32 -20.04
CA LYS A 753 10.57 -14.11 -20.48
C LYS A 753 9.38 -13.70 -19.60
N ARG A 754 9.17 -14.39 -18.48
CA ARG A 754 8.06 -14.14 -17.54
C ARG A 754 8.51 -13.91 -16.10
N GLY A 755 9.82 -13.91 -15.82
CA GLY A 755 10.40 -13.91 -14.47
C GLY A 755 10.93 -15.28 -14.06
N ALA A 756 11.21 -15.48 -12.76
CA ALA A 756 11.76 -16.72 -12.22
C ALA A 756 10.67 -17.61 -11.60
N MET A 757 10.58 -18.88 -12.04
CA MET A 757 9.75 -19.89 -11.40
C MET A 757 10.25 -20.16 -9.97
N ASN A 758 9.35 -20.19 -8.99
CA ASN A 758 9.68 -20.39 -7.59
C ASN A 758 10.38 -21.74 -7.32
N GLY A 759 9.96 -22.81 -7.99
CA GLY A 759 10.56 -24.14 -7.92
C GLY A 759 10.74 -24.79 -9.29
N MET A 760 11.91 -25.39 -9.52
CA MET A 760 12.23 -26.15 -10.73
C MET A 760 12.99 -27.43 -10.38
N TRP A 761 12.71 -28.52 -11.07
CA TRP A 761 13.48 -29.75 -10.96
C TRP A 761 14.88 -29.61 -11.56
N PRO A 762 15.85 -30.48 -11.20
CA PRO A 762 17.23 -30.40 -11.68
C PRO A 762 17.41 -30.61 -13.20
N ASP A 763 16.37 -31.10 -13.89
CA ASP A 763 16.32 -31.25 -15.35
C ASP A 763 15.78 -30.00 -16.08
N GLY A 764 15.37 -28.96 -15.33
CA GLY A 764 14.79 -27.73 -15.85
C GLY A 764 13.26 -27.75 -16.05
N THR A 765 12.56 -28.81 -15.63
CA THR A 765 11.10 -28.84 -15.62
C THR A 765 10.52 -28.14 -14.37
N VAL A 766 9.28 -27.65 -14.45
CA VAL A 766 8.63 -26.93 -13.34
C VAL A 766 8.32 -27.87 -12.17
N ASP A 767 8.56 -27.43 -10.95
CA ASP A 767 8.14 -28.14 -9.75
C ASP A 767 6.62 -27.98 -9.55
N MET A 768 5.90 -29.09 -9.68
CA MET A 768 4.44 -29.18 -9.55
C MET A 768 4.01 -29.82 -8.21
N SER A 769 4.90 -29.87 -7.21
CA SER A 769 4.60 -30.44 -5.88
C SER A 769 3.65 -29.58 -5.04
N ALA A 770 3.70 -28.25 -5.22
CA ALA A 770 2.88 -27.28 -4.52
C ALA A 770 2.26 -26.25 -5.48
N MET A 771 1.25 -25.52 -5.01
CA MET A 771 0.65 -24.42 -5.77
C MET A 771 1.66 -23.29 -6.03
N GLN A 772 2.48 -22.97 -5.03
CA GLN A 772 3.44 -21.88 -5.08
C GLN A 772 4.76 -22.24 -5.78
N SER A 773 5.13 -23.53 -5.87
CA SER A 773 6.33 -23.94 -6.60
C SER A 773 6.20 -23.69 -8.11
N ARG A 774 4.98 -23.84 -8.65
CA ARG A 774 4.61 -23.56 -10.05
C ARG A 774 4.20 -22.10 -10.34
N GLU A 775 4.51 -21.17 -9.44
CA GLU A 775 4.28 -19.74 -9.61
C GLU A 775 5.58 -18.99 -9.91
N ILE A 776 5.44 -17.80 -10.51
CA ILE A 776 6.47 -16.77 -10.59
C ILE A 776 6.04 -15.64 -9.66
N TRP A 777 6.86 -15.29 -8.67
CA TRP A 777 6.62 -14.14 -7.79
C TRP A 777 7.47 -12.94 -8.25
N PRO A 778 6.89 -11.79 -8.62
CA PRO A 778 7.67 -10.64 -9.11
C PRO A 778 8.62 -10.07 -8.06
N GLY A 779 8.17 -9.99 -6.80
CA GLY A 779 9.00 -9.52 -5.69
C GLY A 779 10.23 -10.39 -5.43
N VAL A 780 10.07 -11.72 -5.51
CA VAL A 780 11.18 -12.68 -5.41
C VAL A 780 12.08 -12.60 -6.64
N THR A 781 11.52 -12.46 -7.84
CA THR A 781 12.32 -12.31 -9.07
C THR A 781 13.17 -11.03 -9.03
N TYR A 782 12.65 -9.92 -8.52
CA TYR A 782 13.42 -8.69 -8.31
C TYR A 782 14.49 -8.84 -7.21
N ALA A 783 14.21 -9.55 -6.11
CA ALA A 783 15.21 -9.86 -5.08
C ALA A 783 16.34 -10.78 -5.60
N LEU A 784 15.99 -11.82 -6.36
CA LEU A 784 16.93 -12.69 -7.08
C LEU A 784 17.81 -11.89 -8.05
N ALA A 785 17.23 -10.96 -8.81
CA ALA A 785 17.99 -10.05 -9.69
C ALA A 785 18.94 -9.12 -8.91
N ALA A 786 18.52 -8.61 -7.74
CA ALA A 786 19.40 -7.85 -6.84
C ALA A 786 20.54 -8.71 -6.29
N THR A 787 20.29 -9.97 -5.98
CA THR A 787 21.30 -10.97 -5.56
C THR A 787 22.34 -11.20 -6.66
N MET A 788 21.89 -11.38 -7.91
CA MET A 788 22.78 -11.50 -9.08
C MET A 788 23.69 -10.28 -9.21
N ILE A 789 23.15 -9.07 -9.10
CA ILE A 789 23.94 -7.82 -9.15
C ILE A 789 24.96 -7.75 -8.00
N GLN A 790 24.57 -8.14 -6.79
CA GLN A 790 25.47 -8.23 -5.62
C GLN A 790 26.57 -9.31 -5.74
N GLU A 791 26.37 -10.34 -6.57
CA GLU A 791 27.43 -11.29 -6.96
C GLU A 791 28.23 -10.83 -8.20
N GLY A 792 27.87 -9.70 -8.81
CA GLY A 792 28.52 -9.13 -10.00
C GLY A 792 27.98 -9.68 -11.34
N MET A 793 26.90 -10.45 -11.31
CA MET A 793 26.18 -10.98 -12.48
C MET A 793 25.16 -9.95 -12.99
N VAL A 794 25.61 -8.72 -13.28
CA VAL A 794 24.75 -7.55 -13.50
C VAL A 794 23.83 -7.71 -14.72
N GLU A 795 24.35 -8.27 -15.81
CA GLU A 795 23.59 -8.52 -17.03
C GLU A 795 22.49 -9.58 -16.80
N GLN A 796 22.82 -10.65 -16.07
CA GLN A 796 21.89 -11.71 -15.70
C GLN A 796 20.79 -11.18 -14.76
N GLY A 797 21.14 -10.34 -13.80
CA GLY A 797 20.18 -9.69 -12.91
C GLY A 797 19.16 -8.85 -13.68
N PHE A 798 19.62 -7.98 -14.60
CA PHE A 798 18.71 -7.22 -15.46
C PHE A 798 17.86 -8.13 -16.34
N LYS A 799 18.42 -9.17 -16.98
CA LYS A 799 17.65 -10.14 -17.79
C LYS A 799 16.57 -10.89 -17.00
N THR A 800 16.86 -11.26 -15.75
CA THR A 800 15.90 -11.91 -14.86
C THR A 800 14.75 -10.98 -14.47
N ALA A 801 15.05 -9.70 -14.18
CA ALA A 801 14.02 -8.69 -13.90
C ALA A 801 13.26 -8.23 -15.15
N GLU A 802 13.88 -8.26 -16.34
CA GLU A 802 13.27 -7.92 -17.64
C GLU A 802 12.11 -8.88 -17.98
N GLY A 803 12.14 -10.13 -17.50
CA GLY A 803 11.02 -11.05 -17.59
C GLY A 803 9.76 -10.57 -16.84
N ILE A 804 9.91 -9.83 -15.73
CA ILE A 804 8.80 -9.19 -15.02
C ILE A 804 8.28 -7.98 -15.78
N TYR A 805 9.17 -7.16 -16.35
CA TYR A 805 8.79 -6.07 -17.23
C TYR A 805 7.99 -6.57 -18.45
N HIS A 806 8.45 -7.63 -19.13
CA HIS A 806 7.73 -8.22 -20.25
C HIS A 806 6.35 -8.77 -19.85
N ALA A 807 6.22 -9.40 -18.67
CA ALA A 807 4.94 -9.90 -18.18
C ALA A 807 3.97 -8.80 -17.73
N ALA A 808 4.40 -7.84 -16.90
CA ALA A 808 3.51 -6.90 -16.23
C ALA A 808 3.40 -5.52 -16.89
N TRP A 809 4.41 -5.09 -17.65
CA TRP A 809 4.60 -3.69 -18.06
C TRP A 809 4.78 -3.47 -19.57
N SER A 810 5.07 -4.50 -20.38
CA SER A 810 5.14 -4.34 -21.84
C SER A 810 3.73 -4.38 -22.50
N PRO A 811 3.52 -3.75 -23.67
CA PRO A 811 2.22 -3.73 -24.36
C PRO A 811 1.75 -5.12 -24.81
N GLU A 812 2.67 -6.03 -25.12
CA GLU A 812 2.39 -7.46 -25.36
C GLU A 812 2.47 -8.32 -24.08
N GLY A 813 2.40 -7.67 -22.92
CA GLY A 813 2.30 -8.31 -21.61
C GLY A 813 0.88 -8.72 -21.22
N LEU A 814 0.68 -8.96 -19.93
CA LEU A 814 -0.53 -9.53 -19.32
C LEU A 814 -1.46 -8.46 -18.72
N GLY A 815 -1.16 -7.17 -18.91
CA GLY A 815 -2.03 -6.07 -18.48
C GLY A 815 -1.96 -5.72 -16.98
N TYR A 816 -0.91 -6.14 -16.28
CA TYR A 816 -0.77 -5.94 -14.82
C TYR A 816 -0.21 -4.57 -14.40
N SER A 817 0.02 -3.65 -15.34
CA SER A 817 0.56 -2.31 -15.05
C SER A 817 -0.33 -1.56 -14.05
N PHE A 818 0.28 -0.95 -13.01
CA PHE A 818 -0.43 -0.31 -11.88
C PHE A 818 -1.37 -1.25 -11.07
N GLN A 819 -1.19 -2.56 -11.20
CA GLN A 819 -1.88 -3.59 -10.40
C GLN A 819 -1.03 -4.86 -10.23
N THR A 820 0.29 -4.75 -10.28
CA THR A 820 1.27 -5.86 -10.23
C THR A 820 0.89 -6.88 -9.13
N PRO A 821 0.63 -8.15 -9.48
CA PRO A 821 0.18 -9.15 -8.53
C PRO A 821 1.33 -9.73 -7.68
N GLU A 822 0.97 -10.55 -6.69
CA GLU A 822 1.92 -11.42 -5.99
C GLU A 822 2.50 -12.48 -6.92
N ALA A 823 1.67 -13.05 -7.79
CA ALA A 823 2.09 -14.16 -8.63
C ALA A 823 1.36 -14.25 -9.97
N TRP A 824 1.98 -14.96 -10.91
CA TRP A 824 1.30 -15.65 -12.01
C TRP A 824 1.87 -17.05 -12.22
N ASN A 825 1.16 -17.90 -12.96
CA ASN A 825 1.63 -19.23 -13.35
C ASN A 825 2.07 -19.29 -14.82
N ASN A 826 2.53 -20.47 -15.27
CA ASN A 826 2.96 -20.70 -16.66
C ASN A 826 1.80 -20.72 -17.68
N ASP A 827 0.53 -20.65 -17.24
CA ASP A 827 -0.65 -20.46 -18.07
C ASP A 827 -1.08 -18.98 -18.13
N ASP A 828 -0.21 -18.07 -17.70
CA ASP A 828 -0.39 -16.60 -17.63
C ASP A 828 -1.56 -16.14 -16.71
N GLU A 829 -1.97 -16.99 -15.74
CA GLU A 829 -3.04 -16.65 -14.78
C GLU A 829 -2.49 -16.05 -13.47
N TYR A 830 -3.10 -14.95 -12.99
CA TYR A 830 -2.62 -14.18 -11.83
C TYR A 830 -3.18 -14.66 -10.47
N ARG A 831 -2.44 -14.41 -9.38
CA ARG A 831 -2.94 -14.49 -7.99
C ARG A 831 -2.60 -13.22 -7.21
N SER A 832 -3.60 -12.67 -6.50
CA SER A 832 -3.52 -11.48 -5.64
C SER A 832 -3.04 -10.23 -6.39
N LEU A 833 -3.95 -9.57 -7.13
CA LEU A 833 -3.66 -8.31 -7.82
C LEU A 833 -3.29 -7.18 -6.85
N CYS A 834 -2.52 -6.22 -7.36
CA CYS A 834 -1.98 -5.06 -6.64
C CYS A 834 -1.42 -5.47 -5.28
N TYR A 835 -0.17 -5.93 -5.29
CA TYR A 835 0.50 -6.55 -4.15
C TYR A 835 1.73 -5.76 -3.69
N MET A 836 2.14 -5.94 -2.43
CA MET A 836 3.25 -5.20 -1.82
C MET A 836 4.63 -5.69 -2.29
N ARG A 837 4.83 -7.02 -2.44
CA ARG A 837 6.13 -7.64 -2.74
C ARG A 837 6.86 -7.08 -4.00
N PRO A 838 6.19 -6.73 -5.12
CA PRO A 838 6.81 -6.10 -6.29
C PRO A 838 7.63 -4.82 -6.05
N LEU A 839 7.42 -4.11 -4.94
CA LEU A 839 8.28 -2.98 -4.53
C LEU A 839 9.77 -3.38 -4.36
N ALA A 840 10.07 -4.67 -4.29
CA ALA A 840 11.43 -5.24 -4.30
C ALA A 840 12.29 -4.86 -5.51
N ILE A 841 11.74 -4.27 -6.59
CA ILE A 841 12.55 -3.63 -7.63
C ILE A 841 13.49 -2.54 -7.06
N TRP A 842 13.17 -1.97 -5.90
CA TRP A 842 14.06 -1.06 -5.17
C TRP A 842 15.27 -1.75 -4.51
N ALA A 843 15.24 -3.08 -4.32
CA ALA A 843 16.43 -3.84 -3.93
C ALA A 843 17.46 -3.92 -5.06
N ILE A 844 17.02 -3.90 -6.32
CA ILE A 844 17.91 -3.76 -7.48
C ILE A 844 18.60 -2.39 -7.42
N GLN A 845 17.84 -1.33 -7.13
CA GLN A 845 18.42 0.02 -7.02
C GLN A 845 19.38 0.12 -5.83
N TRP A 846 19.07 -0.52 -4.69
CA TRP A 846 19.97 -0.65 -3.54
C TRP A 846 21.31 -1.31 -3.92
N ALA A 847 21.24 -2.44 -4.63
CA ALA A 847 22.42 -3.18 -5.10
C ALA A 847 23.27 -2.38 -6.11
N LEU A 848 22.63 -1.57 -6.97
CA LEU A 848 23.30 -0.73 -7.97
C LEU A 848 23.87 0.58 -7.37
N SER A 849 23.22 1.17 -6.37
CA SER A 849 23.63 2.45 -5.77
C SER A 849 24.71 2.32 -4.71
N THR A 850 24.92 1.12 -4.15
CA THR A 850 25.87 0.85 -3.05
C THR A 850 25.80 1.91 -1.95
N PRO A 851 24.67 2.03 -1.23
CA PRO A 851 24.42 3.12 -0.29
C PRO A 851 25.49 3.17 0.80
N LYS A 852 25.83 4.38 1.24
CA LYS A 852 26.81 4.57 2.31
C LYS A 852 26.21 4.08 3.64
N LEU A 853 26.70 2.95 4.13
CA LEU A 853 26.28 2.40 5.41
C LEU A 853 27.13 2.97 6.56
N HIS A 854 26.45 3.24 7.66
CA HIS A 854 26.98 3.82 8.89
C HIS A 854 27.24 2.68 9.87
N LYS A 855 28.51 2.28 9.97
CA LYS A 855 29.00 1.25 10.91
C LYS A 855 30.15 1.82 11.72
N GLU A 856 30.28 1.39 12.96
CA GLU A 856 31.50 1.61 13.72
C GLU A 856 32.59 0.60 13.32
N THR A 857 33.85 1.03 13.40
CA THR A 857 34.99 0.13 13.13
C THR A 857 35.31 -0.61 14.41
N PRO A 858 35.38 -1.96 14.42
CA PRO A 858 35.71 -2.72 15.62
C PRO A 858 37.01 -2.22 16.24
N THR A 859 36.94 -1.83 17.52
CA THR A 859 38.10 -1.45 18.31
C THR A 859 38.62 -2.65 19.07
N ASP A 860 39.94 -2.89 19.03
CA ASP A 860 40.57 -3.96 19.81
C ASP A 860 40.41 -3.68 21.31
N ILE A 861 39.57 -4.45 21.98
CA ILE A 861 39.28 -4.35 23.42
C ILE A 861 39.81 -5.60 24.15
N PRO A 862 40.51 -5.48 25.29
CA PRO A 862 41.12 -6.62 25.97
C PRO A 862 40.12 -7.69 26.42
N GLN A 863 40.56 -8.95 26.38
CA GLN A 863 39.90 -10.04 27.07
C GLN A 863 40.11 -9.89 28.59
N ASP A 864 39.09 -9.48 29.35
CA ASP A 864 38.75 -10.06 30.67
C ASP A 864 37.54 -9.38 31.37
N SER A 865 36.33 -9.90 31.11
CA SER A 865 35.26 -10.03 32.12
C SER A 865 34.02 -10.77 31.54
N PHE A 866 33.77 -12.01 31.98
CA PHE A 866 32.54 -12.76 31.66
C PHE A 866 31.60 -12.73 32.88
N PRO A 867 30.28 -12.45 32.70
CA PRO A 867 29.35 -13.51 32.27
C PRO A 867 28.11 -13.06 31.48
N ASN A 868 27.58 -13.88 30.55
CA ASN A 868 26.17 -13.72 30.10
C ASN A 868 25.48 -14.89 29.33
N GLN A 869 26.16 -16.01 29.00
CA GLN A 869 25.48 -17.09 28.25
C GLN A 869 24.29 -17.73 29.01
N PHE A 870 24.29 -17.67 30.34
CA PHE A 870 23.26 -18.26 31.21
C PHE A 870 21.95 -17.45 31.22
N SER A 871 21.99 -16.13 31.07
CA SER A 871 20.79 -15.27 31.05
C SER A 871 20.00 -15.48 29.75
N TYR A 872 20.69 -15.51 28.60
CA TYR A 872 20.09 -15.85 27.31
C TYR A 872 19.44 -17.24 27.31
N ALA A 873 20.17 -18.29 27.74
CA ALA A 873 19.63 -19.65 27.81
C ALA A 873 18.41 -19.77 28.76
N ARG A 874 18.37 -18.98 29.84
CA ARG A 874 17.21 -18.89 30.74
C ARG A 874 16.01 -18.21 30.08
N ILE A 875 16.23 -17.13 29.33
CA ILE A 875 15.16 -16.41 28.61
C ILE A 875 14.58 -17.30 27.51
N ALA A 876 15.44 -17.91 26.67
CA ALA A 876 15.05 -18.87 25.65
C ALA A 876 14.17 -20.01 26.23
N LYS A 877 14.55 -20.56 27.38
CA LYS A 877 13.76 -21.60 28.08
C LYS A 877 12.40 -21.10 28.59
N LEU A 878 12.25 -19.82 28.93
CA LEU A 878 10.98 -19.22 29.35
C LEU A 878 10.05 -18.89 28.17
N LEU A 879 10.59 -18.85 26.94
CA LEU A 879 9.87 -18.54 25.71
C LEU A 879 9.39 -19.78 24.93
N GLN A 880 9.72 -20.98 25.40
CA GLN A 880 9.36 -22.24 24.74
C GLN A 880 7.84 -22.41 24.65
N LEU A 881 7.35 -22.66 23.43
CA LEU A 881 5.99 -23.11 23.18
C LEU A 881 5.74 -24.46 23.86
N PRO A 882 4.48 -24.77 24.25
CA PRO A 882 4.11 -26.12 24.64
C PRO A 882 4.40 -27.14 23.53
N GLU A 883 4.76 -28.36 23.90
CA GLU A 883 4.77 -29.49 22.96
C GLU A 883 3.34 -29.75 22.46
N ASP A 884 3.15 -29.78 21.13
CA ASP A 884 1.85 -30.07 20.53
C ASP A 884 1.46 -31.55 20.75
N GLU A 885 0.23 -31.81 21.18
CA GLU A 885 -0.30 -33.19 21.25
C GLU A 885 -0.42 -33.77 19.83
N SER A 886 0.60 -34.54 19.42
CA SER A 886 0.73 -35.11 18.07
C SER A 886 -0.59 -35.72 17.55
N PRO A 887 -1.04 -35.38 16.32
CA PRO A 887 -2.34 -35.80 15.81
C PRO A 887 -2.43 -37.32 15.64
N LYS A 888 -3.36 -37.94 16.39
CA LYS A 888 -3.57 -39.39 16.45
C LYS A 888 -4.24 -39.93 15.17
N SER A 889 -3.42 -40.11 14.13
CA SER A 889 -3.61 -40.81 12.85
C SER A 889 -4.81 -40.44 11.96
N THR A 890 -4.61 -40.58 10.64
CA THR A 890 -5.46 -40.07 9.55
C THR A 890 -6.77 -40.85 9.32
N LEU A 891 -7.35 -41.47 10.35
CA LEU A 891 -8.52 -42.36 10.26
C LEU A 891 -9.82 -41.77 10.85
N ARG A 892 -9.94 -40.43 10.99
CA ARG A 892 -11.11 -39.77 11.61
C ARG A 892 -12.07 -39.00 10.70
N ILE A 893 -11.78 -38.87 9.41
CA ILE A 893 -12.64 -38.15 8.45
C ILE A 893 -14.05 -38.79 8.35
N GLY A 894 -14.17 -40.11 8.53
CA GLY A 894 -15.47 -40.81 8.54
C GLY A 894 -16.34 -40.51 9.77
N ASP A 895 -15.73 -40.33 10.95
CA ASP A 895 -16.43 -40.15 12.23
C ASP A 895 -17.12 -38.77 12.31
N GLU A 896 -16.49 -37.72 11.76
CA GLU A 896 -17.09 -36.38 11.73
C GLU A 896 -18.28 -36.31 10.76
N LEU A 897 -18.19 -36.95 9.59
CA LEU A 897 -19.25 -36.94 8.58
C LEU A 897 -20.54 -37.61 9.08
N VAL A 898 -20.41 -38.60 9.98
CA VAL A 898 -21.54 -39.25 10.66
C VAL A 898 -22.11 -38.39 11.79
N ARG A 899 -21.25 -37.68 12.54
CA ARG A 899 -21.68 -36.82 13.67
C ARG A 899 -22.38 -35.53 13.27
N GLN A 900 -22.16 -35.02 12.06
CA GLN A 900 -22.79 -33.78 11.57
C GLN A 900 -24.27 -33.94 11.14
N LYS A 901 -24.91 -35.11 11.31
CA LYS A 901 -26.32 -35.37 10.94
C LYS A 901 -27.31 -35.43 12.12
N LEU A 902 -27.12 -34.59 13.15
CA LEU A 902 -28.11 -34.37 14.22
C LEU A 902 -28.35 -32.87 14.43
N PRO A 903 -29.60 -32.37 14.29
CA PRO A 903 -29.91 -30.95 14.50
C PRO A 903 -30.11 -30.61 15.98
N ASP A 904 -29.55 -29.47 16.42
CA ASP A 904 -29.64 -28.98 17.79
C ASP A 904 -31.04 -28.44 18.15
N ARG A 905 -31.98 -29.33 18.49
CA ARG A 905 -33.25 -29.01 19.17
C ARG A 905 -33.65 -30.10 20.17
N ALA A 906 -33.06 -30.09 21.36
CA ALA A 906 -33.47 -30.90 22.51
C ALA A 906 -33.44 -30.09 23.82
N ASN A 907 -34.42 -30.34 24.70
CA ASN A 907 -34.75 -29.48 25.84
C ASN A 907 -33.81 -29.74 27.05
N PRO A 908 -33.46 -28.77 27.93
CA PRO A 908 -32.46 -28.96 28.98
C PRO A 908 -32.80 -30.02 30.05
N VAL A 909 -34.06 -30.45 30.15
CA VAL A 909 -34.55 -31.38 31.19
C VAL A 909 -34.00 -32.80 31.01
N GLU A 910 -33.91 -33.32 29.78
CA GLU A 910 -33.44 -34.69 29.51
C GLU A 910 -31.94 -34.87 29.83
N ARG A 911 -31.14 -33.80 29.71
CA ARG A 911 -29.70 -33.82 30.01
C ARG A 911 -29.38 -34.18 31.48
N ARG A 912 -30.36 -34.16 32.39
CA ARG A 912 -30.18 -34.57 33.80
C ARG A 912 -30.36 -36.07 34.07
N GLN A 913 -31.09 -36.83 33.24
CA GLN A 913 -31.28 -38.28 33.50
C GLN A 913 -30.14 -39.17 32.96
N LEU A 914 -29.41 -38.72 31.94
CA LEU A 914 -28.30 -39.45 31.33
C LEU A 914 -26.94 -39.34 32.06
N ARG A 915 -26.85 -38.62 33.19
CA ARG A 915 -25.61 -38.48 33.99
C ARG A 915 -25.49 -39.43 35.20
N LEU A 916 -26.41 -40.39 35.37
CA LEU A 916 -26.43 -41.31 36.52
C LEU A 916 -26.44 -42.80 36.09
N ARG A 917 -25.34 -43.28 35.51
CA ARG A 917 -24.96 -44.72 35.48
C ARG A 917 -23.50 -44.96 35.04
N SER A 918 -22.68 -45.38 35.99
CA SER A 918 -21.38 -46.09 35.86
C SER A 918 -21.07 -46.72 37.24
N PRO A 919 -20.09 -47.65 37.43
CA PRO A 919 -19.03 -48.10 36.52
C PRO A 919 -18.95 -49.64 36.41
N LEU A 920 -17.72 -50.21 36.39
CA LEU A 920 -17.29 -51.62 36.21
C LEU A 920 -17.04 -52.00 34.73
N LEU A 921 -15.92 -52.63 34.33
CA LEU A 921 -14.80 -53.27 35.07
C LEU A 921 -13.41 -52.90 34.47
N LYS A 922 -12.32 -53.27 35.15
CA LYS A 922 -10.90 -53.09 34.76
C LYS A 922 -10.18 -54.44 34.58
N SER A 923 -8.94 -54.43 34.06
CA SER A 923 -8.01 -55.57 33.82
C SER A 923 -8.42 -56.48 32.66
N TRP A 924 -7.55 -57.20 31.93
CA TRP A 924 -6.18 -57.71 32.21
C TRP A 924 -5.07 -57.20 31.23
N SER A 925 -3.84 -57.71 31.37
CA SER A 925 -2.61 -57.23 30.70
C SER A 925 -1.55 -58.33 30.49
N LEU A 926 -0.62 -58.12 29.53
CA LEU A 926 0.65 -58.87 29.26
C LEU A 926 0.50 -60.25 28.55
N PRO A 927 1.55 -60.85 27.94
CA PRO A 927 2.48 -60.24 26.95
C PRO A 927 3.05 -61.18 25.82
N LEU A 928 3.78 -60.59 24.86
CA LEU A 928 5.00 -61.08 24.17
C LEU A 928 5.13 -62.51 23.56
N ARG A 929 5.45 -62.60 22.25
CA ARG A 929 6.78 -63.01 21.70
C ARG A 929 6.86 -62.88 20.15
N ALA A 930 8.04 -63.10 19.54
CA ALA A 930 8.32 -62.69 18.14
C ALA A 930 9.32 -63.57 17.36
N LYS A 931 9.18 -63.58 16.01
CA LYS A 931 10.19 -63.83 14.93
C LYS A 931 10.86 -65.23 14.86
N PRO A 932 11.60 -65.60 13.78
CA PRO A 932 11.61 -65.16 12.36
C PRO A 932 11.69 -66.36 11.33
N LEU A 933 12.11 -66.07 10.06
CA LEU A 933 12.63 -66.97 8.98
C LEU A 933 11.60 -67.63 8.02
N ALA A 934 11.91 -68.02 6.76
CA ALA A 934 12.79 -67.47 5.71
C ALA A 934 12.68 -68.22 4.34
N ARG A 935 12.96 -67.51 3.22
CA ARG A 935 13.39 -67.99 1.87
C ARG A 935 12.38 -68.71 0.92
N ILE A 936 12.82 -68.80 -0.34
CA ILE A 936 12.11 -69.08 -1.62
C ILE A 936 12.71 -70.36 -2.26
N PRO A 937 11.93 -71.23 -2.95
CA PRO A 937 12.20 -71.49 -4.38
C PRO A 937 11.00 -71.81 -5.30
N SER A 938 11.27 -71.71 -6.61
CA SER A 938 10.45 -71.84 -7.83
C SER A 938 9.83 -73.20 -8.20
N THR A 939 8.73 -73.20 -8.97
CA THR A 939 8.47 -73.90 -10.29
C THR A 939 6.95 -73.88 -10.64
N GLY A 940 6.47 -73.95 -11.91
CA GLY A 940 7.10 -73.80 -13.23
C GLY A 940 6.20 -74.25 -14.42
N ALA A 941 6.33 -73.60 -15.60
CA ALA A 941 5.85 -74.01 -16.94
C ALA A 941 4.29 -73.99 -17.21
N ARG A 942 3.72 -74.01 -18.44
CA ARG A 942 4.23 -74.19 -19.84
C ARG A 942 3.17 -73.78 -20.93
N LEU A 943 3.58 -73.68 -22.21
CA LEU A 943 2.80 -73.88 -23.48
C LEU A 943 1.72 -72.82 -23.90
N LEU A 944 1.48 -72.42 -25.18
CA LEU A 944 2.20 -72.46 -26.49
C LEU A 944 1.54 -71.48 -27.52
N LEU A 945 2.33 -70.95 -28.49
CA LEU A 945 1.97 -70.50 -29.89
C LEU A 945 0.92 -69.38 -30.13
N ARG A 946 0.86 -68.66 -31.27
CA ARG A 946 1.82 -68.19 -32.34
C ARG A 946 1.03 -67.38 -33.41
N ILE A 947 1.61 -66.34 -34.03
CA ILE A 947 1.67 -66.06 -35.51
C ILE A 947 1.88 -64.55 -35.87
N ARG A 948 3.01 -64.30 -36.58
CA ARG A 948 3.36 -63.29 -37.64
C ARG A 948 3.01 -61.78 -37.56
N GLN A 949 4.01 -60.98 -38.01
CA GLN A 949 3.96 -59.58 -38.49
C GLN A 949 3.92 -59.58 -40.07
N PRO A 950 4.18 -58.49 -40.84
CA PRO A 950 4.25 -57.02 -40.61
C PRO A 950 3.25 -56.32 -41.61
N PRO A 951 3.49 -55.25 -42.44
CA PRO A 951 4.47 -54.14 -42.44
C PRO A 951 3.94 -52.71 -42.83
N SER A 952 4.86 -51.71 -42.71
CA SER A 952 5.08 -50.54 -43.59
C SER A 952 4.17 -49.27 -43.59
N THR A 953 4.85 -48.14 -43.82
CA THR A 953 4.44 -46.72 -43.86
C THR A 953 4.26 -46.18 -45.29
N PHE A 954 3.56 -45.04 -45.46
CA PHE A 954 3.88 -43.97 -46.45
C PHE A 954 3.13 -42.65 -46.09
N ALA A 955 3.31 -41.55 -46.86
CA ALA A 955 3.08 -40.18 -46.37
C ALA A 955 2.60 -39.12 -47.41
N ILE A 956 2.16 -37.95 -46.90
CA ILE A 956 2.04 -36.61 -47.53
C ILE A 956 0.88 -36.36 -48.55
N ALA A 957 -0.11 -35.52 -48.12
CA ALA A 957 -0.82 -34.39 -48.80
C ALA A 957 -1.43 -34.56 -50.25
N PRO A 958 -2.22 -33.60 -50.82
CA PRO A 958 -2.65 -32.26 -50.36
C PRO A 958 -4.14 -31.86 -50.62
N GLU A 959 -4.44 -30.57 -50.42
CA GLU A 959 -5.46 -29.69 -51.08
C GLU A 959 -6.93 -29.47 -50.57
N LYS A 960 -7.22 -28.16 -50.47
CA LYS A 960 -8.45 -27.38 -50.80
C LYS A 960 -9.70 -27.30 -49.87
N ARG A 961 -10.07 -26.03 -49.62
CA ARG A 961 -11.33 -25.42 -49.11
C ARG A 961 -12.45 -25.47 -50.20
N PRO A 962 -13.76 -25.19 -49.96
CA PRO A 962 -14.25 -24.13 -49.05
C PRO A 962 -15.67 -24.21 -48.37
N SER A 963 -15.82 -23.36 -47.33
CA SER A 963 -16.97 -22.51 -46.91
C SER A 963 -18.44 -22.99 -46.83
N GLN A 964 -19.07 -22.61 -45.71
CA GLN A 964 -20.51 -22.33 -45.46
C GLN A 964 -21.53 -23.50 -45.40
N LEU A 965 -22.13 -23.68 -44.22
CA LEU A 965 -23.51 -23.19 -43.95
C LEU A 965 -23.75 -22.98 -42.43
N VAL A 966 -24.98 -22.65 -42.01
CA VAL A 966 -25.34 -22.11 -40.66
C VAL A 966 -26.67 -22.73 -40.16
N VAL A 967 -26.99 -22.59 -38.86
CA VAL A 967 -28.32 -22.83 -38.20
C VAL A 967 -28.67 -24.30 -37.87
N PRO A 968 -29.37 -24.66 -36.76
CA PRO A 968 -29.52 -24.07 -35.41
C PRO A 968 -29.15 -25.04 -34.24
N PRO A 969 -29.20 -24.61 -32.95
CA PRO A 969 -29.30 -25.52 -31.81
C PRO A 969 -30.75 -26.02 -31.59
N LEU A 970 -30.93 -27.22 -31.04
CA LEU A 970 -32.23 -27.88 -30.81
C LEU A 970 -32.44 -28.21 -29.32
N ARG A 971 -33.65 -27.95 -28.79
CA ARG A 971 -34.06 -28.32 -27.43
C ARG A 971 -34.52 -29.78 -27.32
N ALA A 972 -34.53 -30.29 -26.09
CA ALA A 972 -35.52 -31.27 -25.65
C ALA A 972 -36.02 -30.90 -24.24
N ASP A 973 -37.29 -30.50 -24.12
CA ASP A 973 -37.99 -30.23 -22.86
C ASP A 973 -38.92 -31.43 -22.52
N LEU A 974 -39.04 -31.81 -21.24
CA LEU A 974 -40.13 -32.66 -20.71
C LEU A 974 -40.21 -32.49 -19.18
N TRP A 975 -40.78 -31.38 -18.69
CA TRP A 975 -42.21 -31.18 -18.40
C TRP A 975 -42.85 -32.15 -17.39
N LEU A 976 -43.00 -31.65 -16.16
CA LEU A 976 -44.26 -31.81 -15.41
C LEU A 976 -44.78 -30.41 -15.01
N GLY A 977 -46.08 -30.22 -15.13
CA GLY A 977 -46.78 -28.94 -15.03
C GLY A 977 -47.16 -28.49 -13.59
N PRO A 978 -47.90 -27.38 -13.44
CA PRO A 978 -47.67 -26.44 -12.34
C PRO A 978 -48.93 -26.13 -11.47
N ILE A 979 -48.83 -25.09 -10.63
CA ILE A 979 -49.92 -24.39 -9.87
C ILE A 979 -50.38 -25.15 -8.59
N PRO A 980 -50.83 -24.50 -7.49
CA PRO A 980 -51.09 -23.06 -7.23
C PRO A 980 -50.35 -22.42 -6.03
N SER A 981 -50.44 -21.09 -5.95
CA SER A 981 -50.23 -20.29 -4.73
C SER A 981 -51.38 -20.45 -3.71
N PRO A 982 -51.13 -20.33 -2.39
CA PRO A 982 -52.20 -20.25 -1.39
C PRO A 982 -52.66 -18.80 -1.14
N ALA A 983 -53.96 -18.54 -1.27
CA ALA A 983 -54.63 -17.32 -0.81
C ALA A 983 -56.13 -17.60 -0.55
N ILE A 984 -56.82 -16.64 0.09
CA ILE A 984 -58.29 -16.43 0.17
C ILE A 984 -59.05 -16.97 1.42
N LEU A 985 -59.37 -15.98 2.29
CA LEU A 985 -60.64 -15.64 3.00
C LEU A 985 -61.49 -16.67 3.76
N LEU A 986 -61.99 -16.18 4.90
CA LEU A 986 -63.44 -15.96 5.19
C LEU A 986 -63.58 -14.56 5.85
N ALA A 987 -64.63 -13.74 5.70
CA ALA A 987 -65.71 -13.65 4.71
C ALA A 987 -66.35 -12.22 4.73
N LEU A 988 -67.17 -11.88 3.73
CA LEU A 988 -67.96 -10.62 3.56
C LEU A 988 -69.35 -10.75 4.29
N PRO A 989 -70.34 -9.80 4.28
CA PRO A 989 -70.60 -8.63 3.39
C PRO A 989 -71.16 -7.35 4.14
N PRO A 990 -72.03 -6.45 3.57
CA PRO A 990 -71.67 -5.38 2.62
C PRO A 990 -72.28 -3.96 2.91
N CYS A 991 -72.03 -3.03 1.96
CA CYS A 991 -72.86 -1.87 1.55
C CYS A 991 -72.78 -0.49 2.26
N ARG A 992 -72.43 0.54 1.44
CA ARG A 992 -72.95 1.92 1.33
C ARG A 992 -73.46 2.66 2.59
N ALA A 993 -72.87 3.82 2.92
CA ALA A 993 -73.44 5.16 2.61
C ALA A 993 -72.61 6.37 3.14
N SER A 994 -72.82 7.53 2.49
CA SER A 994 -72.81 8.93 2.99
C SER A 994 -71.96 9.40 4.20
N SER A 995 -71.20 10.47 3.98
CA SER A 995 -71.01 11.59 4.93
C SER A 995 -72.23 12.54 4.92
N PRO A 996 -72.43 13.50 5.86
CA PRO A 996 -71.86 13.72 7.21
C PRO A 996 -73.04 13.60 8.25
N PRO A 997 -73.26 14.42 9.32
CA PRO A 997 -72.43 15.35 10.14
C PRO A 997 -72.63 15.18 11.69
N SER A 998 -72.30 16.23 12.46
CA SER A 998 -72.81 16.62 13.81
C SER A 998 -72.22 15.97 15.08
N HIS A 999 -72.46 16.51 16.29
CA HIS A 999 -72.09 17.84 16.84
C HIS A 999 -72.35 17.86 18.37
N ARG A 1000 -71.47 18.48 19.16
CA ARG A 1000 -71.68 19.09 20.51
C ARG A 1000 -72.37 18.26 21.64
N PHE A 1001 -71.67 18.13 22.76
CA PHE A 1001 -72.00 18.81 24.04
C PHE A 1001 -70.64 19.22 24.68
N ALA A 1002 -70.39 20.51 24.93
CA ALA A 1002 -70.62 21.25 26.19
C ALA A 1002 -69.58 20.89 27.29
N VAL A 1003 -68.80 21.83 27.88
CA VAL A 1003 -69.17 23.09 28.59
C VAL A 1003 -69.99 22.72 29.84
N GLU A 1004 -69.56 23.04 31.08
CA GLU A 1004 -69.40 24.41 31.60
C GLU A 1004 -68.61 24.48 32.95
N ARG A 1005 -68.26 25.72 33.38
CA ARG A 1005 -67.91 26.21 34.75
C ARG A 1005 -66.43 26.14 35.20
N GLY A 1006 -65.85 27.19 35.83
CA GLY A 1006 -66.26 28.60 35.82
C GLY A 1006 -65.88 29.50 37.02
N ARG A 1007 -65.32 30.69 36.69
CA ARG A 1007 -65.43 32.00 37.40
C ARG A 1007 -64.70 32.26 38.75
N ARG A 1008 -64.34 33.56 38.91
CA ARG A 1008 -64.10 34.37 40.15
C ARG A 1008 -62.79 34.17 40.94
N GLU A 1009 -62.26 35.18 41.66
CA GLU A 1009 -62.21 36.66 41.47
C GLU A 1009 -61.17 37.29 42.44
N ARG A 1010 -60.53 38.42 42.05
CA ARG A 1010 -59.86 39.50 42.84
C ARG A 1010 -59.06 39.19 44.14
N ARG A 1011 -57.81 39.72 44.17
CA ARG A 1011 -57.22 40.68 45.17
C ARG A 1011 -55.78 41.02 44.70
N GLU A 1012 -55.19 42.22 44.70
CA GLU A 1012 -55.43 43.58 45.25
C GLU A 1012 -54.52 43.98 46.44
N CYS A 1013 -53.52 44.83 46.12
CA CYS A 1013 -52.92 45.92 46.91
C CYS A 1013 -52.12 45.72 48.24
N ALA A 1014 -50.79 45.96 48.12
CA ALA A 1014 -50.09 47.19 48.58
C ALA A 1014 -49.09 47.14 49.79
N ARG A 1015 -48.21 48.18 49.81
CA ARG A 1015 -47.24 48.62 50.84
C ARG A 1015 -45.97 47.76 51.00
N SER A 1016 -44.82 48.24 51.53
CA SER A 1016 -44.17 49.57 51.63
C SER A 1016 -42.79 49.38 52.30
N LEU A 1017 -41.68 50.04 51.94
CA LEU A 1017 -41.15 51.29 52.52
C LEU A 1017 -39.68 51.52 52.03
N SER A 1018 -39.17 52.75 52.10
CA SER A 1018 -37.74 53.11 51.95
C SER A 1018 -37.01 53.07 53.33
N PRO A 1019 -35.68 53.33 53.45
CA PRO A 1019 -35.19 54.73 53.53
C PRO A 1019 -33.69 55.03 53.18
N LEU A 1020 -33.33 56.34 53.15
CA LEU A 1020 -31.98 56.96 53.27
C LEU A 1020 -30.87 56.62 52.22
N VAL A 1021 -29.85 57.46 51.91
CA VAL A 1021 -29.64 58.94 51.89
C VAL A 1021 -28.38 59.16 50.98
N LEU A 1022 -28.40 59.94 49.88
CA LEU A 1022 -28.36 61.42 49.71
C LEU A 1022 -26.99 62.07 50.04
N LEU A 1023 -26.22 62.50 49.01
CA LEU A 1023 -25.36 63.70 49.01
C LEU A 1023 -24.75 64.03 47.63
N THR A 1024 -24.53 65.32 47.38
CA THR A 1024 -23.64 65.97 46.38
C THR A 1024 -22.89 67.10 47.15
N PRO A 1025 -22.09 68.04 46.60
CA PRO A 1025 -21.53 68.22 45.24
C PRO A 1025 -20.00 68.55 45.24
N GLY A 1026 -19.45 68.96 44.08
CA GLY A 1026 -18.22 69.78 43.96
C GLY A 1026 -17.42 69.46 42.68
N HIS A 1027 -17.14 70.36 41.72
CA HIS A 1027 -16.51 71.69 41.65
C HIS A 1027 -15.00 71.69 41.34
N ALA A 1028 -14.58 72.60 40.44
CA ALA A 1028 -13.19 72.91 40.03
C ALA A 1028 -12.40 71.77 39.33
N ALA A 1029 -11.41 72.01 38.45
CA ALA A 1029 -11.02 73.19 37.64
C ALA A 1029 -10.21 72.63 36.43
N ALA A 1030 -10.54 72.94 35.17
CA ALA A 1030 -10.15 74.12 34.38
C ALA A 1030 -8.67 74.17 33.91
N ARG A 1031 -8.49 74.17 32.57
CA ARG A 1031 -7.31 74.59 31.77
C ARG A 1031 -6.05 73.71 31.91
N ALA A 1032 -5.17 73.58 30.92
CA ALA A 1032 -5.10 74.15 29.55
C ALA A 1032 -4.73 73.00 28.56
N SER A 1033 -5.00 73.00 27.23
CA SER A 1033 -4.99 74.06 26.20
C SER A 1033 -3.59 74.65 25.93
N PRO A 1034 -3.30 75.13 24.70
CA PRO A 1034 -3.89 74.78 23.38
C PRO A 1034 -2.83 74.85 22.23
N LEU A 1035 -3.28 74.95 20.96
CA LEU A 1035 -2.57 75.60 19.80
C LEU A 1035 -1.24 74.92 19.34
N LEU A 1036 -0.70 75.00 18.11
CA LEU A 1036 -1.00 75.44 16.72
C LEU A 1036 -0.04 74.58 15.82
N GLU A 1037 0.10 74.62 14.49
CA GLU A 1037 -0.46 75.36 13.34
C GLU A 1037 -0.43 74.38 12.11
N HIS A 1038 -1.10 74.62 10.99
CA HIS A 1038 -0.49 75.00 9.67
C HIS A 1038 0.86 74.30 9.30
N GLU A 1039 1.08 73.78 8.08
CA GLU A 1039 0.30 73.88 6.83
C GLU A 1039 0.65 72.77 5.80
N ARG A 1040 -0.11 72.74 4.69
CA ARG A 1040 0.15 72.22 3.31
C ARG A 1040 1.40 71.32 3.09
N HIS A 1041 1.30 70.19 2.37
CA HIS A 1041 0.98 70.22 0.93
C HIS A 1041 0.31 68.93 0.38
N MET A 1042 -0.29 69.06 -0.81
CA MET A 1042 -0.95 67.98 -1.56
C MET A 1042 0.02 67.02 -2.25
N GLY A 1043 -0.36 65.75 -2.40
CA GLY A 1043 0.43 64.75 -3.15
C GLY A 1043 -0.34 63.47 -3.51
N ALA A 1044 -1.14 63.52 -4.59
CA ALA A 1044 -1.69 62.40 -5.38
C ALA A 1044 -2.28 61.16 -4.65
N ALA A 1045 -3.61 61.04 -4.69
CA ALA A 1045 -4.32 59.76 -4.66
C ALA A 1045 -5.25 59.68 -5.89
N ALA A 1046 -5.07 58.67 -6.77
CA ALA A 1046 -6.04 58.18 -7.76
C ALA A 1046 -5.43 57.11 -8.69
N ALA A 1047 -5.30 55.85 -8.25
CA ALA A 1047 -4.85 54.75 -9.13
C ALA A 1047 -5.34 53.33 -8.73
N ASP A 1048 -6.33 53.18 -7.85
CA ASP A 1048 -6.78 51.86 -7.36
C ASP A 1048 -8.31 51.79 -7.20
N ALA A 1049 -9.01 51.57 -8.32
CA ALA A 1049 -10.49 51.50 -8.34
C ALA A 1049 -11.12 50.68 -9.48
N GLN A 1050 -10.35 50.01 -10.36
CA GLN A 1050 -10.88 49.44 -11.62
C GLN A 1050 -10.51 47.97 -11.94
N LEU A 1051 -9.70 47.28 -11.13
CA LEU A 1051 -9.49 45.82 -11.24
C LEU A 1051 -10.24 45.09 -10.11
N ARG A 1052 -11.45 44.58 -10.39
CA ARG A 1052 -12.34 43.96 -9.37
C ARG A 1052 -13.24 42.82 -9.90
N ARG A 1053 -12.71 41.95 -10.76
CA ARG A 1053 -13.34 40.68 -11.22
C ARG A 1053 -12.23 39.64 -11.48
N ARG A 1054 -12.60 38.34 -11.58
CA ARG A 1054 -11.79 37.15 -11.97
C ARG A 1054 -11.19 36.28 -10.83
N LEU A 1055 -11.93 35.25 -10.36
CA LEU A 1055 -11.49 33.91 -9.83
C LEU A 1055 -12.63 33.17 -9.07
N HIS A 1056 -12.64 31.82 -9.06
CA HIS A 1056 -13.76 30.97 -8.54
C HIS A 1056 -13.28 29.61 -7.91
N VAL A 1057 -13.77 29.22 -6.70
CA VAL A 1057 -13.42 28.00 -5.91
C VAL A 1057 -14.54 27.62 -4.89
N LEU A 1058 -14.87 26.34 -4.56
CA LEU A 1058 -16.15 25.98 -3.86
C LEU A 1058 -16.16 25.14 -2.52
N PRO A 1059 -15.86 25.68 -1.30
CA PRO A 1059 -16.15 25.05 0.05
C PRO A 1059 -17.24 25.69 0.98
N ALA A 1060 -18.08 24.94 1.73
CA ALA A 1060 -19.27 25.51 2.43
C ALA A 1060 -19.42 25.34 3.96
N VAL A 1061 -19.66 26.48 4.67
CA VAL A 1061 -20.03 26.58 6.11
C VAL A 1061 -20.93 27.81 6.41
N GLY A 1062 -21.53 27.88 7.61
CA GLY A 1062 -22.11 29.10 8.22
C GLY A 1062 -22.67 28.82 9.63
N HIS A 1063 -23.13 29.79 10.44
CA HIS A 1063 -23.07 31.27 10.42
C HIS A 1063 -23.66 31.78 11.78
N ARG A 1064 -23.35 32.92 12.44
CA ARG A 1064 -22.19 33.87 12.49
C ARG A 1064 -22.52 34.99 13.53
N MET A 1065 -21.61 35.39 14.43
CA MET A 1065 -21.80 36.54 15.35
C MET A 1065 -20.49 37.27 15.69
N SER A 1066 -20.54 38.52 16.16
CA SER A 1066 -19.36 39.41 16.28
C SER A 1066 -19.17 40.06 17.66
N CYS A 1067 -17.91 40.22 18.11
CA CYS A 1067 -17.50 41.38 18.91
C CYS A 1067 -15.97 41.64 18.93
N ARG A 1068 -15.62 42.92 18.73
CA ARG A 1068 -14.54 43.73 19.35
C ARG A 1068 -13.21 43.07 19.76
N SER A 1069 -12.12 43.59 19.19
CA SER A 1069 -10.77 43.61 19.80
C SER A 1069 -10.72 44.50 21.05
N PRO A 1070 -9.68 44.37 21.90
CA PRO A 1070 -8.58 45.35 21.84
C PRO A 1070 -7.18 44.86 22.28
N SER A 1071 -6.11 45.51 21.77
CA SER A 1071 -4.82 45.86 22.46
C SER A 1071 -3.92 44.74 23.07
N CYS A 1072 -2.60 44.86 23.21
CA CYS A 1072 -1.67 45.99 23.04
C CYS A 1072 -0.19 45.54 22.85
N SER A 1073 0.70 46.49 22.52
CA SER A 1073 2.16 46.64 22.86
C SER A 1073 3.02 45.42 23.28
N TYR A 1074 4.31 45.28 22.92
CA TYR A 1074 5.40 46.27 22.65
C TYR A 1074 6.20 45.87 21.38
N ARG A 1075 6.86 46.72 20.57
CA ARG A 1075 7.71 47.94 20.73
C ARG A 1075 9.20 47.71 21.09
N LEU A 1076 10.07 47.96 20.08
CA LEU A 1076 11.39 48.66 20.12
C LEU A 1076 12.55 47.93 20.86
N LEU A 1077 13.85 48.09 20.54
CA LEU A 1077 14.65 48.72 19.45
C LEU A 1077 16.06 48.01 19.43
N ASP A 1078 17.22 48.43 18.87
CA ASP A 1078 17.72 49.68 18.27
C ASP A 1078 18.93 49.45 17.31
N SER A 1079 19.39 50.51 16.61
CA SER A 1079 20.63 50.66 15.80
C SER A 1079 20.79 49.80 14.52
N GLU A 1080 21.16 50.29 13.31
CA GLU A 1080 22.12 51.33 12.83
C GLU A 1080 23.59 50.84 12.75
N PHE A 1081 24.45 51.17 11.77
CA PHE A 1081 24.38 52.14 10.64
C PHE A 1081 25.37 51.76 9.49
N ASN A 1082 25.10 52.20 8.24
CA ASN A 1082 25.98 52.84 7.20
C ASN A 1082 27.50 52.50 7.04
N LEU A 1083 28.19 52.61 5.87
CA LEU A 1083 27.91 52.98 4.45
C LEU A 1083 29.12 52.61 3.52
N LEU A 1084 28.88 52.50 2.20
CA LEU A 1084 29.76 52.77 1.02
C LEU A 1084 31.14 52.06 0.78
N GLU A 1085 31.19 51.23 -0.28
CA GLU A 1085 31.94 51.37 -1.57
C GLU A 1085 33.17 52.33 -1.75
N PRO A 1086 33.99 52.20 -2.83
CA PRO A 1086 34.44 51.02 -3.63
C PRO A 1086 35.95 51.07 -4.05
N PHE A 1087 36.43 50.18 -4.96
CA PHE A 1087 37.41 50.38 -6.10
C PHE A 1087 38.31 49.16 -6.49
N HIS A 1088 38.89 49.23 -7.71
CA HIS A 1088 39.75 48.27 -8.46
C HIS A 1088 41.04 49.03 -8.95
N PRO A 1089 42.05 48.46 -9.69
CA PRO A 1089 42.51 47.07 -9.96
C PRO A 1089 44.10 46.90 -9.99
N ASN A 1090 44.59 45.79 -10.60
CA ASN A 1090 45.87 45.62 -11.36
C ASN A 1090 47.25 45.18 -10.72
N SER A 1091 47.60 43.90 -10.98
CA SER A 1091 48.75 43.38 -11.78
C SER A 1091 50.24 43.26 -11.31
N LEU A 1092 50.82 42.08 -11.66
CA LEU A 1092 52.21 41.75 -12.08
C LEU A 1092 53.43 41.74 -11.11
N TYR A 1093 54.12 40.58 -11.03
CA TYR A 1093 55.60 40.44 -11.07
C TYR A 1093 56.02 39.01 -11.56
N GLN A 1094 57.31 38.72 -11.84
CA GLN A 1094 57.70 37.69 -12.85
C GLN A 1094 58.99 36.85 -12.58
N THR A 1095 59.07 35.61 -13.13
CA THR A 1095 60.26 34.73 -13.44
C THR A 1095 60.92 33.90 -12.28
N LYS A 1096 61.96 33.01 -12.42
CA LYS A 1096 63.01 32.78 -13.47
C LYS A 1096 63.82 31.41 -13.44
N LYS A 1097 63.53 30.44 -14.35
CA LYS A 1097 64.41 29.31 -14.85
C LYS A 1097 64.67 28.09 -13.91
N LYS A 1098 65.07 26.86 -14.34
CA LYS A 1098 65.85 26.36 -15.52
C LYS A 1098 65.40 24.99 -16.13
N LYS A 1099 65.43 24.87 -17.49
CA LYS A 1099 66.04 23.83 -18.43
C LYS A 1099 65.92 22.29 -18.15
N ASN A 1100 65.90 21.35 -19.13
CA ASN A 1100 66.24 21.37 -20.59
C ASN A 1100 65.77 20.09 -21.37
N ARG A 1101 65.53 20.18 -22.72
CA ARG A 1101 65.55 19.10 -23.78
C ARG A 1101 64.47 17.98 -23.70
N ILE A 1102 64.04 17.24 -24.76
CA ILE A 1102 64.30 17.16 -26.23
C ILE A 1102 63.02 16.67 -26.99
N ASN A 1103 62.96 16.72 -28.35
CA ASN A 1103 61.88 16.23 -29.26
C ASN A 1103 62.48 16.04 -30.71
N PRO A 1104 61.81 15.61 -31.83
CA PRO A 1104 60.40 15.20 -32.11
C PRO A 1104 60.26 13.89 -32.99
N PHE A 1105 59.38 13.90 -34.03
CA PHE A 1105 59.03 12.88 -35.09
C PHE A 1105 57.89 11.87 -34.75
N CYS A 1106 57.14 11.27 -35.71
CA CYS A 1106 56.41 11.79 -36.90
C CYS A 1106 55.51 10.71 -37.59
N LYS A 1107 54.46 11.18 -38.31
CA LYS A 1107 53.56 10.55 -39.33
C LYS A 1107 54.24 9.65 -40.42
N PRO A 1108 53.52 8.93 -41.34
CA PRO A 1108 52.08 8.52 -41.43
C PRO A 1108 51.80 7.11 -42.10
N ASN A 1109 50.53 6.85 -42.52
CA ASN A 1109 50.08 6.17 -43.78
C ASN A 1109 50.12 4.63 -43.96
N ARG A 1110 48.94 3.96 -44.08
CA ARG A 1110 48.29 3.50 -45.36
C ARG A 1110 47.12 2.49 -45.15
N GLN A 1111 46.10 2.54 -46.01
CA GLN A 1111 45.24 1.39 -46.38
C GLN A 1111 45.91 0.59 -47.54
N PRO A 1112 45.50 -0.65 -47.86
CA PRO A 1112 44.35 -0.84 -48.76
C PRO A 1112 43.42 -2.03 -48.42
N GLU A 1113 42.24 -2.05 -49.06
CA GLU A 1113 41.39 -3.24 -49.28
C GLU A 1113 41.98 -4.14 -50.41
N PRO A 1114 41.34 -5.21 -50.95
CA PRO A 1114 40.07 -5.89 -50.57
C PRO A 1114 40.14 -7.44 -50.51
N THR A 1115 39.06 -8.13 -50.10
CA THR A 1115 38.31 -9.14 -50.91
C THR A 1115 37.29 -9.98 -50.11
N HIS A 1116 36.14 -10.24 -50.75
CA HIS A 1116 35.07 -11.21 -50.43
C HIS A 1116 35.44 -12.67 -50.82
N PRO A 1117 34.56 -13.70 -50.68
CA PRO A 1117 33.49 -13.98 -49.70
C PRO A 1117 33.46 -15.46 -49.20
N LYS A 1118 32.51 -15.79 -48.28
CA LYS A 1118 31.57 -16.96 -48.29
C LYS A 1118 31.46 -17.75 -46.97
N LYS A 1119 30.20 -17.92 -46.53
CA LYS A 1119 29.64 -19.03 -45.73
C LYS A 1119 30.18 -19.20 -44.29
N LEU A 1120 29.40 -19.73 -43.35
CA LEU A 1120 28.03 -20.25 -43.43
C LEU A 1120 27.17 -19.63 -42.31
#